data_AF-A0A3B0Y267-F1
#
_entry.id   AF-A0A3B0Y267-F1
#
_cell.length_a   1.000
_cell.length_b   1.000
_cell.length_c   1.000
_cell.angle_alpha   90.00
_cell.angle_beta   90.00
_cell.angle_gamma   90.00
#
_symmetry.space_group_name_H-M   'P 1'
#
loop_
_entity.id
_entity.type
_entity.pdbx_description
1 polymer ?
#
loop_
_entity_poly.entity_id
_entity_poly.type
_entity_poly.pdbx_seq_one_letter_code
_entity_poly.pdbx_strand_id
1 'polypeptide(L)'
;MNINTQNRCNKTRFYNDELKSLNTPSVKMATLCCLCLVSLCSAPILLAPAQAGTTGFLGTPLYKTGYVSARALVKGSNGQNIYAEIDDAGNVIREIGEAVGQYAQAQIISGDTYRGYFSRFEQLQTETPGSGLSADNKTLLNALGQAILVTPINLANRDAASDAVEIKSVLISESGDVLSRSKNRIAFRIAMFGLEDGTDAGPGNDRDIIRRPGDTLLGPMSGTPVQFDLGRQYATVVGSDGAYYLQAGLPPCPGFVFTYTSSINIELKYLNFNPRRNLPVQSWYLTRPTRDTCTGLGAGVSRGIGLTGGLNQLNAVQADNLLLSGSSNVDFRQNFVIDMVVLSGTDNRLANLDGQPIPQGALTAYALNPIDYTALDQTANLDLDGDGLTDNQAAIKDAQGNTTEIAVYLNGRAVERDPSTGQPINEDLRRQPDQQAQQVGNAPPSQMHQGLLTQISETDLLDTDILTLRESNGEIVSERNKLQGNRLRSVETSRNFGAGITEDGSLYFTTPVIWTQLSSYDGDRVFVPPSRAQREYIEKGADGRAEIRNADIFDDFLRPGEIIRTYMINRATGYIGYSRAQINSNAGQFLLGTRSPPSQLLPPNLKIKVERRHNVVAGITQGETRNNLVGFEGSGLTSDTLMVITTQWYNHDGSPLPDKLPGYTARLAKVVSNKQLAEIGSGGGFESSGNIVSRFEIAPGTHTKTIYLPEDNRPDHFYIHVSGQPMERPADFSVSGVEGILGERPAKYVPFKVAVFDEEQTRIQKNAARAAGEDVNEVKPVYNWVYRPEMSFSVFD
;
A
#
# COMPACT_ATOMS: atom_id res chain seq x y z
N MET A 1 -1.74 -31.70 46.95
CA MET A 1 -1.28 -33.02 47.40
C MET A 1 0.20 -33.14 47.06
N ASN A 2 1.01 -33.52 48.05
CA ASN A 2 2.42 -33.95 47.95
C ASN A 2 2.60 -34.97 46.79
N ILE A 3 3.75 -35.15 46.14
CA ILE A 3 5.10 -35.56 46.60
C ILE A 3 6.05 -35.23 45.42
N ASN A 4 7.12 -34.43 45.57
CA ASN A 4 8.52 -34.83 45.87
C ASN A 4 9.12 -35.82 44.80
N THR A 5 10.35 -35.71 44.28
CA THR A 5 11.61 -35.25 44.91
C THR A 5 12.76 -35.26 43.87
N GLN A 6 13.66 -34.28 44.00
CA GLN A 6 15.14 -34.41 43.97
C GLN A 6 15.88 -34.58 42.61
N ASN A 7 17.05 -33.97 42.36
CA ASN A 7 18.01 -33.24 43.22
C ASN A 7 19.11 -32.54 42.37
N ARG A 8 19.52 -31.33 42.80
CA ARG A 8 20.91 -30.82 43.04
C ARG A 8 21.91 -30.71 41.86
N CYS A 9 22.83 -29.73 41.77
CA CYS A 9 23.40 -28.81 42.76
C CYS A 9 24.16 -27.60 42.13
N ASN A 10 24.01 -26.42 42.76
CA ASN A 10 24.98 -25.34 43.12
C ASN A 10 25.97 -24.73 42.10
N LYS A 11 25.97 -23.40 41.85
CA LYS A 11 26.54 -22.27 42.66
C LYS A 11 28.02 -22.53 43.06
N THR A 12 29.00 -21.62 42.86
CA THR A 12 29.11 -20.26 43.44
C THR A 12 30.33 -19.49 42.87
N ARG A 13 30.27 -18.15 42.89
CA ARG A 13 31.37 -17.17 42.70
C ARG A 13 32.47 -17.26 43.77
N PHE A 14 33.70 -16.82 43.44
CA PHE A 14 34.63 -16.13 44.35
C PHE A 14 35.53 -15.13 43.57
N TYR A 15 36.17 -14.23 44.33
CA TYR A 15 36.66 -12.87 44.00
C TYR A 15 38.20 -12.79 44.19
N ASN A 16 38.84 -11.90 43.41
CA ASN A 16 40.04 -11.07 43.64
C ASN A 16 41.52 -11.54 43.76
N ASP A 17 42.34 -10.75 43.04
CA ASP A 17 43.63 -10.06 43.34
C ASP A 17 44.98 -10.79 43.48
N GLU A 18 45.97 -10.33 42.66
CA GLU A 18 47.32 -9.79 43.00
C GLU A 18 48.18 -9.65 41.71
N LEU A 19 48.50 -8.45 41.20
CA LEU A 19 49.64 -7.52 41.49
C LEU A 19 50.95 -7.73 40.66
N LYS A 20 51.17 -6.80 39.71
CA LYS A 20 52.35 -5.94 39.41
C LYS A 20 53.74 -6.47 38.92
N SER A 21 54.14 -5.92 37.76
CA SER A 21 55.42 -5.21 37.44
C SER A 21 56.71 -6.06 37.23
N LEU A 22 57.66 -5.80 36.31
CA LEU A 22 58.46 -4.59 36.01
C LEU A 22 59.30 -4.78 34.70
N ASN A 23 59.44 -3.70 33.93
CA ASN A 23 60.59 -3.14 33.16
C ASN A 23 61.66 -3.96 32.36
N THR A 24 61.93 -3.37 31.18
CA THR A 24 62.96 -3.41 30.11
C THR A 24 64.44 -3.12 30.55
N PRO A 25 65.48 -2.88 29.68
CA PRO A 25 65.79 -3.22 28.25
C PRO A 25 67.28 -3.65 27.95
N SER A 26 67.54 -4.02 26.67
CA SER A 26 68.75 -3.76 25.82
C SER A 26 70.12 -4.44 26.07
N VAL A 27 70.81 -4.86 24.98
CA VAL A 27 72.18 -4.46 24.54
C VAL A 27 72.64 -5.27 23.29
N LYS A 28 73.48 -4.63 22.47
CA LYS A 28 73.97 -4.91 21.09
C LYS A 28 75.22 -5.83 20.98
N MET A 29 75.56 -6.18 19.71
CA MET A 29 76.92 -6.43 19.15
C MET A 29 77.59 -7.78 19.53
N ALA A 30 78.45 -8.47 18.76
CA ALA A 30 79.26 -8.27 17.54
C ALA A 30 79.80 -9.67 17.10
N THR A 31 79.84 -10.10 15.83
CA THR A 31 80.89 -9.89 14.79
C THR A 31 82.04 -10.94 14.77
N LEU A 32 82.20 -11.59 13.61
CA LEU A 32 83.44 -11.96 12.87
C LEU A 32 84.19 -13.33 13.01
N CYS A 33 84.38 -13.94 11.82
CA CYS A 33 85.64 -14.37 11.17
C CYS A 33 86.35 -15.73 11.42
N CYS A 34 86.55 -16.46 10.30
CA CYS A 34 87.74 -17.21 9.77
C CYS A 34 87.26 -18.53 9.09
N LEU A 35 87.28 -18.77 7.77
CA LEU A 35 88.19 -18.54 6.63
C LEU A 35 89.42 -19.47 6.59
N CYS A 36 89.62 -20.10 5.41
CA CYS A 36 90.78 -20.85 4.88
C CYS A 36 90.82 -22.37 5.15
N LEU A 37 91.18 -23.29 4.24
CA LEU A 37 91.47 -23.35 2.80
C LEU A 37 92.01 -24.79 2.59
N VAL A 38 91.44 -25.62 1.70
CA VAL A 38 92.19 -26.54 0.80
C VAL A 38 91.28 -26.86 -0.40
N SER A 39 91.82 -26.63 -1.59
CA SER A 39 91.18 -26.79 -2.90
C SER A 39 91.46 -28.14 -3.58
N LEU A 40 90.66 -28.41 -4.64
CA LEU A 40 90.89 -29.25 -5.83
C LEU A 40 90.40 -30.72 -5.80
N CYS A 41 89.21 -30.98 -6.38
CA CYS A 41 89.08 -31.56 -7.73
C CYS A 41 87.61 -31.73 -8.19
N SER A 42 87.33 -31.20 -9.39
CA SER A 42 86.42 -31.68 -10.46
C SER A 42 84.88 -31.81 -10.30
N ALA A 43 84.19 -30.92 -11.04
CA ALA A 43 82.92 -31.06 -11.79
C ALA A 43 81.55 -31.16 -11.05
N PRO A 44 80.52 -30.38 -11.47
CA PRO A 44 79.28 -30.21 -10.72
C PRO A 44 78.25 -31.29 -11.05
N ILE A 45 77.95 -32.16 -10.10
CA ILE A 45 76.67 -32.87 -10.07
C ILE A 45 75.68 -31.92 -9.38
N LEU A 46 74.82 -31.30 -10.18
CA LEU A 46 73.61 -30.63 -9.70
C LEU A 46 72.69 -31.67 -9.07
N LEU A 47 72.89 -31.92 -7.77
CA LEU A 47 71.87 -32.50 -6.90
C LEU A 47 70.80 -31.43 -6.69
N ALA A 48 69.86 -31.34 -7.63
CA ALA A 48 68.56 -30.81 -7.31
C ALA A 48 67.93 -31.76 -6.27
N PRO A 49 67.43 -31.26 -5.13
CA PRO A 49 66.57 -32.10 -4.30
C PRO A 49 65.39 -32.52 -5.18
N ALA A 50 65.23 -33.82 -5.38
CA ALA A 50 63.98 -34.38 -5.86
C ALA A 50 62.93 -34.04 -4.79
N GLN A 51 62.32 -32.86 -4.91
CA GLN A 51 60.99 -32.65 -4.38
C GLN A 51 60.10 -33.58 -5.20
N ALA A 52 59.87 -34.77 -4.65
CA ALA A 52 58.67 -35.52 -4.94
C ALA A 52 57.51 -34.59 -4.59
N GLY A 53 57.04 -33.82 -5.58
CA GLY A 53 55.88 -33.00 -5.46
C GLY A 53 54.74 -33.90 -5.02
N THR A 54 54.23 -33.65 -3.82
CA THR A 54 52.97 -34.16 -3.33
C THR A 54 51.84 -33.62 -4.22
N THR A 55 51.65 -34.18 -5.41
CA THR A 55 50.53 -33.86 -6.31
C THR A 55 49.38 -34.85 -6.15
N GLY A 56 49.44 -35.75 -5.16
CA GLY A 56 48.44 -36.81 -4.95
C GLY A 56 47.16 -36.42 -4.20
N PHE A 57 46.91 -35.14 -3.87
CA PHE A 57 45.74 -34.75 -3.06
C PHE A 57 45.09 -33.40 -3.41
N LEU A 58 45.59 -32.69 -4.43
CA LEU A 58 45.05 -31.40 -4.85
C LEU A 58 44.25 -31.64 -6.13
N GLY A 59 42.92 -31.60 -6.02
CA GLY A 59 42.03 -31.64 -7.19
C GLY A 59 42.42 -30.56 -8.19
N THR A 60 42.20 -30.83 -9.48
CA THR A 60 42.54 -29.89 -10.57
C THR A 60 41.85 -28.54 -10.31
N PRO A 61 42.59 -27.42 -10.25
CA PRO A 61 41.96 -26.12 -10.12
C PRO A 61 41.16 -25.84 -11.39
N LEU A 62 39.88 -25.55 -11.21
CA LEU A 62 38.99 -25.11 -12.28
C LEU A 62 38.61 -23.65 -12.03
N TYR A 63 38.21 -22.96 -13.09
CA TYR A 63 37.76 -21.58 -12.98
C TYR A 63 36.34 -21.46 -13.49
N LYS A 64 35.50 -20.81 -12.70
CA LYS A 64 34.15 -20.41 -13.08
C LYS A 64 34.13 -18.91 -13.27
N THR A 65 33.57 -18.48 -14.39
CA THR A 65 33.47 -17.06 -14.73
C THR A 65 32.03 -16.73 -15.11
N GLY A 66 31.68 -15.46 -14.92
CA GLY A 66 30.38 -14.93 -15.28
C GLY A 66 30.28 -13.48 -14.86
N TYR A 67 29.07 -12.95 -14.87
CA TYR A 67 28.77 -11.64 -14.32
C TYR A 67 27.52 -11.67 -13.44
N VAL A 68 27.38 -10.66 -12.59
CA VAL A 68 26.17 -10.36 -11.84
C VAL A 68 25.73 -8.95 -12.18
N SER A 69 24.51 -8.82 -12.73
CA SER A 69 23.96 -7.53 -13.15
C SER A 69 22.48 -7.43 -12.82
N ALA A 70 22.02 -6.21 -12.56
CA ALA A 70 20.62 -5.82 -12.51
C ALA A 70 20.30 -4.87 -13.68
N ARG A 71 19.02 -4.59 -13.92
CA ARG A 71 18.62 -3.53 -14.84
C ARG A 71 18.94 -2.15 -14.26
N ALA A 72 19.46 -1.28 -15.11
CA ALA A 72 19.75 0.11 -14.78
C ALA A 72 18.92 1.06 -15.64
N LEU A 73 18.77 2.30 -15.16
CA LEU A 73 18.19 3.39 -15.94
C LEU A 73 19.10 3.72 -17.11
N VAL A 74 18.56 3.72 -18.33
CA VAL A 74 19.28 4.17 -19.51
C VAL A 74 19.43 5.70 -19.44
N LYS A 75 20.65 6.16 -19.64
CA LYS A 75 21.01 7.58 -19.65
C LYS A 75 21.10 8.09 -21.08
N GLY A 76 20.50 9.25 -21.34
CA GLY A 76 20.65 9.94 -22.61
C GLY A 76 21.99 10.67 -22.71
N SER A 77 22.16 11.40 -23.82
CA SER A 77 23.38 12.17 -24.11
C SER A 77 23.72 13.23 -23.07
N ASN A 78 22.74 13.71 -22.29
CA ASN A 78 22.94 14.68 -21.22
C ASN A 78 23.09 14.01 -19.83
N GLY A 79 23.20 12.68 -19.78
CA GLY A 79 23.35 11.91 -18.53
C GLY A 79 22.06 11.77 -17.72
N GLN A 80 20.90 12.17 -18.26
CA GLN A 80 19.60 12.09 -17.60
C GLN A 80 18.81 10.87 -18.07
N ASN A 81 17.79 10.49 -17.30
CA ASN A 81 16.96 9.33 -17.63
C ASN A 81 16.08 9.61 -18.85
N ILE A 82 15.80 8.59 -19.66
CA ILE A 82 14.94 8.72 -20.83
C ILE A 82 13.53 8.23 -20.50
N TYR A 83 12.51 9.08 -20.68
CA TYR A 83 11.11 8.66 -20.66
C TYR A 83 10.78 7.91 -21.95
N ALA A 84 10.05 6.82 -21.83
CA ALA A 84 9.66 5.96 -22.93
C ALA A 84 8.23 5.45 -22.79
N GLU A 85 7.60 5.19 -23.91
CA GLU A 85 6.32 4.50 -24.00
C GLU A 85 6.55 2.98 -24.05
N ILE A 86 5.88 2.24 -23.17
CA ILE A 86 6.09 0.83 -22.90
C ILE A 86 4.77 0.06 -23.07
N ASP A 87 4.76 -0.95 -23.93
CA ASP A 87 3.58 -1.83 -24.12
C ASP A 87 3.34 -2.79 -22.93
N ASP A 88 2.22 -3.49 -22.96
CA ASP A 88 1.83 -4.47 -21.93
C ASP A 88 2.75 -5.72 -21.89
N ALA A 89 3.66 -5.88 -22.85
CA ALA A 89 4.70 -6.90 -22.85
C ALA A 89 6.06 -6.37 -22.36
N GLY A 90 6.14 -5.10 -21.94
CA GLY A 90 7.35 -4.46 -21.47
C GLY A 90 8.32 -4.01 -22.57
N ASN A 91 7.93 -3.97 -23.84
CA ASN A 91 8.77 -3.43 -24.91
C ASN A 91 8.72 -1.91 -24.94
N VAL A 92 9.85 -1.27 -25.23
CA VAL A 92 9.86 0.16 -25.57
C VAL A 92 9.33 0.33 -26.98
N ILE A 93 8.19 1.00 -27.10
CA ILE A 93 7.57 1.34 -28.39
C ILE A 93 8.29 2.55 -28.99
N ARG A 94 8.52 3.57 -28.17
CA ARG A 94 9.25 4.79 -28.55
C ARG A 94 9.83 5.50 -27.33
N GLU A 95 10.88 6.26 -27.56
CA GLU A 95 11.35 7.26 -26.61
C GLU A 95 10.49 8.51 -26.70
N ILE A 96 10.22 9.12 -25.55
CA ILE A 96 9.48 10.39 -25.44
C ILE A 96 10.46 11.55 -25.33
N GLY A 97 11.48 11.39 -24.48
CA GLY A 97 12.51 12.41 -24.30
C GLY A 97 13.37 12.15 -23.07
N GLU A 98 14.59 12.67 -23.10
CA GLU A 98 15.48 12.71 -21.95
C GLU A 98 14.94 13.70 -20.90
N ALA A 99 15.11 13.41 -19.61
CA ALA A 99 14.65 14.21 -18.47
C ALA A 99 15.46 15.52 -18.31
N VAL A 100 15.37 16.37 -19.33
CA VAL A 100 15.96 17.70 -19.45
C VAL A 100 14.92 18.69 -19.96
N GLY A 101 15.18 19.99 -19.78
CA GLY A 101 14.25 21.03 -20.22
C GLY A 101 12.84 20.82 -19.66
N GLN A 102 11.83 20.75 -20.53
CA GLN A 102 10.43 20.52 -20.12
C GLN A 102 10.20 19.17 -19.40
N TYR A 103 11.09 18.19 -19.60
CA TYR A 103 10.98 16.86 -18.98
C TYR A 103 11.75 16.73 -17.65
N ALA A 104 12.54 17.74 -17.24
CA ALA A 104 13.47 17.61 -16.11
C ALA A 104 12.79 17.27 -14.76
N GLN A 105 11.59 17.79 -14.55
CA GLN A 105 10.77 17.59 -13.34
C GLN A 105 9.42 16.94 -13.70
N ALA A 106 9.35 16.23 -14.82
CA ALA A 106 8.11 15.65 -15.29
C ALA A 106 7.67 14.47 -14.41
N GLN A 107 6.35 14.38 -14.19
CA GLN A 107 5.74 13.34 -13.38
C GLN A 107 4.87 12.44 -14.25
N ILE A 108 4.83 11.15 -13.92
CA ILE A 108 3.98 10.17 -14.59
C ILE A 108 2.80 9.88 -13.67
N ILE A 109 1.59 10.01 -14.19
CA ILE A 109 0.34 9.68 -13.49
C ILE A 109 -0.56 8.82 -14.38
N SER A 110 -1.43 8.02 -13.77
CA SER A 110 -2.40 7.22 -14.52
C SER A 110 -3.45 8.09 -15.18
N GLY A 111 -3.95 7.63 -16.33
CA GLY A 111 -5.05 8.29 -17.02
C GLY A 111 -6.30 8.42 -16.15
N ASP A 112 -6.60 7.40 -15.34
CA ASP A 112 -7.71 7.43 -14.37
C ASP A 112 -7.51 8.52 -13.32
N THR A 113 -6.31 8.62 -12.75
CA THR A 113 -5.97 9.65 -11.75
C THR A 113 -6.06 11.05 -12.36
N TYR A 114 -5.55 11.22 -13.59
CA TYR A 114 -5.63 12.48 -14.34
C TYR A 114 -7.10 12.92 -14.53
N ARG A 115 -7.97 12.02 -14.99
CA ARG A 115 -9.42 12.30 -15.13
C ARG A 115 -10.09 12.54 -13.79
N GLY A 116 -9.74 11.75 -12.77
CA GLY A 116 -10.29 11.85 -11.43
C GLY A 116 -10.08 13.23 -10.78
N TYR A 117 -8.95 13.90 -11.07
CA TYR A 117 -8.73 15.28 -10.63
C TYR A 117 -9.69 16.28 -11.28
N PHE A 118 -9.96 16.17 -12.59
CA PHE A 118 -10.95 17.03 -13.26
C PHE A 118 -12.36 16.78 -12.75
N SER A 119 -12.78 15.50 -12.62
CA SER A 119 -14.08 15.17 -12.06
C SER A 119 -14.24 15.72 -10.65
N ARG A 120 -13.19 15.64 -9.82
CA ARG A 120 -13.19 16.20 -8.46
C ARG A 120 -13.25 17.73 -8.47
N PHE A 121 -12.54 18.36 -9.38
CA PHE A 121 -12.52 19.81 -9.52
C PHE A 121 -13.90 20.36 -9.92
N GLU A 122 -14.55 19.80 -10.94
CA GLU A 122 -15.90 20.20 -11.38
C GLU A 122 -16.93 20.02 -10.26
N GLN A 123 -16.83 18.92 -9.53
CA GLN A 123 -17.65 18.66 -8.37
C GLN A 123 -17.45 19.73 -7.28
N LEU A 124 -16.21 20.04 -6.91
CA LEU A 124 -15.91 21.02 -5.88
C LEU A 124 -16.31 22.44 -6.27
N GLN A 125 -16.22 22.80 -7.55
CA GLN A 125 -16.74 24.08 -8.04
C GLN A 125 -18.26 24.20 -7.87
N THR A 126 -18.98 23.09 -8.06
CA THR A 126 -20.43 23.03 -7.84
C THR A 126 -20.77 23.11 -6.34
N GLU A 127 -19.98 22.44 -5.49
CA GLU A 127 -20.16 22.43 -4.04
C GLU A 127 -19.74 23.74 -3.36
N THR A 128 -18.82 24.50 -3.96
CA THR A 128 -18.29 25.76 -3.41
C THR A 128 -18.44 26.90 -4.43
N PRO A 129 -19.62 27.53 -4.53
CA PRO A 129 -19.82 28.70 -5.37
C PRO A 129 -18.84 29.83 -5.02
N GLY A 130 -18.36 30.55 -6.04
CA GLY A 130 -17.34 31.60 -5.87
C GLY A 130 -15.91 31.07 -5.68
N SER A 131 -15.70 29.76 -5.79
CA SER A 131 -14.35 29.18 -5.83
C SER A 131 -13.62 29.53 -7.14
N GLY A 132 -12.31 29.72 -7.04
CA GLY A 132 -11.46 30.14 -8.15
C GLY A 132 -10.15 29.37 -8.19
N LEU A 133 -9.47 29.39 -9.33
CA LEU A 133 -8.13 28.80 -9.45
C LEU A 133 -7.06 29.75 -8.91
N SER A 134 -6.02 29.18 -8.31
CA SER A 134 -4.76 29.88 -8.02
C SER A 134 -4.07 30.33 -9.30
N ALA A 135 -3.09 31.24 -9.18
CA ALA A 135 -2.35 31.77 -10.33
C ALA A 135 -1.58 30.70 -11.11
N ASP A 136 -1.15 29.61 -10.45
CA ASP A 136 -0.50 28.46 -11.09
C ASP A 136 -1.50 27.44 -11.65
N ASN A 137 -2.81 27.66 -11.50
CA ASN A 137 -3.91 26.78 -11.89
C ASN A 137 -3.87 25.36 -11.28
N LYS A 138 -3.06 25.13 -10.25
CA LYS A 138 -2.91 23.80 -9.60
C LYS A 138 -3.70 23.67 -8.31
N THR A 139 -4.26 24.77 -7.83
CA THR A 139 -5.04 24.82 -6.59
C THR A 139 -6.41 25.43 -6.84
N LEU A 140 -7.46 24.78 -6.35
CA LEU A 140 -8.79 25.40 -6.23
C LEU A 140 -8.90 26.06 -4.85
N LEU A 141 -9.23 27.34 -4.84
CA LEU A 141 -9.39 28.18 -3.65
C LEU A 141 -10.88 28.46 -3.42
N ASN A 142 -11.32 28.50 -2.16
CA ASN A 142 -12.64 29.03 -1.80
C ASN A 142 -12.66 30.57 -1.89
N ALA A 143 -13.82 31.17 -1.66
CA ALA A 143 -13.99 32.63 -1.66
C ALA A 143 -13.11 33.37 -0.62
N LEU A 144 -12.59 32.67 0.40
CA LEU A 144 -11.67 33.18 1.41
C LEU A 144 -10.19 33.00 1.03
N GLY A 145 -9.90 32.47 -0.16
CA GLY A 145 -8.53 32.20 -0.63
C GLY A 145 -7.89 30.97 0.01
N GLN A 146 -8.66 30.08 0.64
CA GLN A 146 -8.15 28.85 1.24
C GLN A 146 -8.21 27.68 0.25
N ALA A 147 -7.17 26.84 0.22
CA ALA A 147 -7.10 25.69 -0.65
C ALA A 147 -8.14 24.62 -0.29
N ILE A 148 -8.93 24.21 -1.28
CA ILE A 148 -9.91 23.12 -1.20
C ILE A 148 -9.40 21.86 -1.93
N LEU A 149 -8.59 22.05 -2.97
CA LEU A 149 -7.97 20.98 -3.74
C LEU A 149 -6.61 21.45 -4.24
N VAL A 150 -5.57 20.66 -4.00
CA VAL A 150 -4.24 20.85 -4.57
C VAL A 150 -3.95 19.66 -5.48
N THR A 151 -3.48 19.93 -6.69
CA THR A 151 -3.26 18.87 -7.69
C THR A 151 -1.89 19.02 -8.36
N PRO A 152 -1.33 17.92 -8.91
CA PRO A 152 -0.12 18.02 -9.71
C PRO A 152 -0.40 18.52 -11.14
N ILE A 153 -1.67 18.63 -11.56
CA ILE A 153 -2.07 18.97 -12.93
C ILE A 153 -2.52 20.43 -13.04
N ASN A 154 -2.42 21.00 -14.25
CA ASN A 154 -2.98 22.30 -14.55
C ASN A 154 -4.49 22.16 -14.82
N LEU A 155 -5.32 22.65 -13.89
CA LEU A 155 -6.78 22.54 -13.93
C LEU A 155 -7.44 23.48 -14.96
N ALA A 156 -6.69 24.43 -15.54
CA ALA A 156 -7.19 25.26 -16.62
C ALA A 156 -7.31 24.47 -17.94
N ASN A 157 -6.58 23.36 -18.09
CA ASN A 157 -6.53 22.54 -19.30
C ASN A 157 -7.71 21.55 -19.38
N ARG A 158 -8.96 22.02 -19.25
CA ARG A 158 -10.17 21.18 -19.15
C ARG A 158 -10.48 20.39 -20.43
N ASP A 159 -10.32 21.03 -21.59
CA ASP A 159 -10.58 20.42 -22.91
C ASP A 159 -9.65 19.24 -23.21
N ALA A 160 -8.56 19.15 -22.44
CA ALA A 160 -7.59 18.09 -22.57
C ALA A 160 -8.08 16.76 -21.94
N ALA A 161 -9.14 16.74 -21.14
CA ALA A 161 -9.66 15.53 -20.50
C ALA A 161 -10.70 14.75 -21.33
N SER A 162 -11.27 15.36 -22.38
CA SER A 162 -12.36 14.78 -23.19
C SER A 162 -11.90 13.76 -24.24
N ASP A 163 -10.60 13.62 -24.48
CA ASP A 163 -10.07 12.72 -25.50
C ASP A 163 -9.69 11.35 -24.93
N ALA A 164 -10.53 10.36 -25.25
CA ALA A 164 -10.34 8.91 -25.25
C ALA A 164 -10.28 8.17 -23.88
N VAL A 165 -11.25 7.27 -23.71
CA VAL A 165 -11.40 6.20 -22.70
C VAL A 165 -10.17 5.25 -22.63
N GLU A 166 -9.13 5.47 -23.44
CA GLU A 166 -8.04 4.53 -23.68
C GLU A 166 -6.68 4.98 -23.16
N ILE A 167 -6.56 6.17 -22.54
CA ILE A 167 -5.28 6.64 -21.98
C ILE A 167 -4.98 5.92 -20.67
N LYS A 168 -3.87 5.16 -20.63
CA LYS A 168 -3.35 4.48 -19.43
C LYS A 168 -2.41 5.37 -18.63
N SER A 169 -1.54 6.15 -19.30
CA SER A 169 -0.52 6.98 -18.66
C SER A 169 -0.40 8.37 -19.27
N VAL A 170 -0.13 9.36 -18.41
CA VAL A 170 0.10 10.76 -18.78
C VAL A 170 1.42 11.22 -18.17
N LEU A 171 2.25 11.85 -18.99
CA LEU A 171 3.46 12.55 -18.54
C LEU A 171 3.12 14.04 -18.45
N ILE A 172 3.25 14.61 -17.26
CA ILE A 172 2.97 16.02 -16.98
C ILE A 172 4.25 16.76 -16.59
N SER A 173 4.36 18.04 -16.94
CA SER A 173 5.45 18.92 -16.51
C SER A 173 5.33 19.25 -15.02
N GLU A 174 6.33 19.98 -14.50
CA GLU A 174 6.26 20.57 -13.15
C GLU A 174 5.08 21.56 -12.99
N SER A 175 4.78 22.32 -14.05
CA SER A 175 3.60 23.20 -14.13
C SER A 175 2.27 22.45 -14.25
N GLY A 176 2.30 21.12 -14.44
CA GLY A 176 1.10 20.30 -14.58
C GLY A 176 0.52 20.27 -16.00
N ASP A 177 1.24 20.80 -16.98
CA ASP A 177 0.86 20.72 -18.39
C ASP A 177 1.16 19.34 -18.96
N VAL A 178 0.32 18.86 -19.89
CA VAL A 178 0.53 17.54 -20.48
C VAL A 178 1.66 17.59 -21.51
N LEU A 179 2.72 16.83 -21.26
CA LEU A 179 3.86 16.67 -22.16
C LEU A 179 3.70 15.47 -23.10
N SER A 180 3.07 14.39 -22.63
CA SER A 180 2.76 13.21 -23.44
C SER A 180 1.58 12.43 -22.88
N ARG A 181 0.85 11.76 -23.76
CA ARG A 181 -0.25 10.83 -23.44
C ARG A 181 0.01 9.51 -24.12
N SER A 182 -0.44 8.44 -23.50
CA SER A 182 -0.20 7.10 -24.01
C SER A 182 -1.34 6.16 -23.69
N LYS A 183 -1.72 5.34 -24.67
CA LYS A 183 -2.60 4.17 -24.48
C LYS A 183 -1.86 3.00 -23.83
N ASN A 184 -0.54 3.06 -23.89
CA ASN A 184 0.39 2.16 -23.20
C ASN A 184 0.92 2.85 -21.93
N ARG A 185 1.84 2.20 -21.21
CA ARG A 185 2.43 2.82 -20.02
C ARG A 185 3.54 3.80 -20.41
N ILE A 186 3.69 4.89 -19.66
CA ILE A 186 4.91 5.70 -19.68
C ILE A 186 5.79 5.32 -18.48
N ALA A 187 7.08 5.08 -18.73
CA ALA A 187 8.06 4.79 -17.69
C ALA A 187 9.46 5.25 -18.13
N PHE A 188 10.46 5.10 -17.27
CA PHE A 188 11.84 5.27 -17.70
C PHE A 188 12.31 4.05 -18.50
N ARG A 189 13.18 4.34 -19.45
CA ARG A 189 13.90 3.35 -20.22
C ARG A 189 14.94 2.66 -19.36
N ILE A 190 15.01 1.33 -19.47
CA ILE A 190 15.90 0.50 -18.66
C ILE A 190 16.50 -0.60 -19.52
N ALA A 191 17.76 -0.92 -19.26
CA ALA A 191 18.46 -1.97 -19.96
C ALA A 191 19.49 -2.62 -19.03
N MET A 192 19.93 -3.82 -19.39
CA MET A 192 21.02 -4.51 -18.70
C MET A 192 22.35 -4.34 -19.41
N PHE A 193 22.32 -4.24 -20.73
CA PHE A 193 23.51 -4.15 -21.58
C PHE A 193 23.52 -2.87 -22.40
N GLY A 194 24.71 -2.30 -22.55
CA GLY A 194 25.03 -1.27 -23.51
C GLY A 194 26.00 -1.78 -24.56
N LEU A 195 26.28 -0.95 -25.55
CA LEU A 195 27.37 -1.09 -26.51
C LEU A 195 28.74 -1.04 -25.80
N GLU A 196 29.79 -1.41 -26.53
CA GLU A 196 31.17 -1.54 -26.01
C GLU A 196 31.76 -0.23 -25.46
N ASP A 197 31.30 0.91 -25.97
CA ASP A 197 31.68 2.25 -25.50
C ASP A 197 30.91 2.71 -24.25
N GLY A 198 30.05 1.84 -23.69
CA GLY A 198 29.23 2.15 -22.53
C GLY A 198 27.92 2.87 -22.87
N THR A 199 27.67 3.18 -24.14
CA THR A 199 26.40 3.77 -24.59
C THR A 199 25.34 2.69 -24.70
N ASP A 200 24.09 3.09 -24.75
CA ASP A 200 22.99 2.12 -24.82
C ASP A 200 22.78 1.58 -26.26
N ALA A 201 22.35 0.32 -26.38
CA ALA A 201 22.17 -0.39 -27.65
C ALA A 201 20.84 -0.05 -28.38
N GLY A 202 20.06 0.90 -27.86
CA GLY A 202 18.77 1.30 -28.42
C GLY A 202 17.59 0.43 -27.97
N PRO A 203 16.34 0.93 -28.11
CA PRO A 203 15.16 0.43 -27.42
C PRO A 203 14.77 -1.02 -27.73
N GLY A 204 15.20 -1.54 -28.88
CA GLY A 204 14.97 -2.94 -29.28
C GLY A 204 15.73 -3.97 -28.44
N ASN A 205 16.73 -3.55 -27.66
CA ASN A 205 17.59 -4.46 -26.87
C ASN A 205 17.33 -4.36 -25.34
N ASP A 206 16.35 -3.57 -24.88
CA ASP A 206 16.07 -3.32 -23.44
C ASP A 206 15.63 -4.56 -22.66
N ARG A 207 15.18 -5.59 -23.37
CA ARG A 207 14.76 -6.88 -22.82
C ARG A 207 15.84 -7.95 -22.91
N ASP A 208 16.98 -7.65 -23.55
CA ASP A 208 18.05 -8.63 -23.70
C ASP A 208 18.61 -9.01 -22.33
N ILE A 209 18.54 -10.30 -22.02
CA ILE A 209 19.14 -10.91 -20.82
C ILE A 209 20.44 -11.67 -21.14
N ILE A 210 20.76 -11.79 -22.43
CA ILE A 210 21.96 -12.44 -22.94
C ILE A 210 22.93 -11.36 -23.41
N ARG A 211 24.13 -11.34 -22.80
CA ARG A 211 25.21 -10.44 -23.18
C ARG A 211 25.83 -10.88 -24.51
N ARG A 212 25.91 -9.99 -25.49
CA ARG A 212 26.67 -10.21 -26.74
C ARG A 212 28.15 -9.89 -26.51
N PRO A 213 29.08 -10.47 -27.30
CA PRO A 213 30.48 -10.10 -27.21
C PRO A 213 30.68 -8.60 -27.47
N GLY A 214 31.39 -7.90 -26.59
CA GLY A 214 31.60 -6.45 -26.66
C GLY A 214 30.67 -5.63 -25.76
N ASP A 215 29.48 -6.13 -25.42
CA ASP A 215 28.51 -5.37 -24.62
C ASP A 215 29.06 -4.96 -23.24
N THR A 216 28.72 -3.76 -22.78
CA THR A 216 28.98 -3.29 -21.41
C THR A 216 27.81 -3.61 -20.48
N LEU A 217 28.09 -3.80 -19.19
CA LEU A 217 27.04 -3.98 -18.18
C LEU A 217 26.62 -2.62 -17.64
N LEU A 218 25.35 -2.26 -17.80
CA LEU A 218 24.82 -0.97 -17.34
C LEU A 218 24.51 -0.96 -15.83
N GLY A 219 24.25 -2.14 -15.25
CA GLY A 219 23.91 -2.29 -13.82
C GLY A 219 24.73 -3.34 -13.08
N PRO A 220 26.08 -3.25 -13.06
CA PRO A 220 26.92 -4.23 -12.38
C PRO A 220 26.65 -4.28 -10.87
N MET A 221 26.56 -5.48 -10.30
CA MET A 221 26.34 -5.66 -8.86
C MET A 221 27.65 -5.95 -8.11
N SER A 222 28.53 -4.96 -8.14
CA SER A 222 29.84 -5.00 -7.48
C SER A 222 29.74 -5.39 -5.99
N GLY A 223 30.71 -6.18 -5.52
CA GLY A 223 30.79 -6.61 -4.13
C GLY A 223 29.86 -7.78 -3.75
N THR A 224 29.04 -8.28 -4.66
CA THR A 224 28.19 -9.46 -4.42
C THR A 224 29.06 -10.70 -4.16
N PRO A 225 28.90 -11.40 -3.03
CA PRO A 225 29.62 -12.65 -2.77
C PRO A 225 29.16 -13.76 -3.73
N VAL A 226 30.12 -14.51 -4.27
CA VAL A 226 29.91 -15.67 -5.14
C VAL A 226 30.63 -16.88 -4.52
N GLN A 227 29.94 -18.01 -4.41
CA GLN A 227 30.43 -19.21 -3.73
C GLN A 227 30.20 -20.46 -4.57
N PHE A 228 31.11 -21.44 -4.47
CA PHE A 228 30.98 -22.77 -5.06
C PHE A 228 30.69 -23.80 -3.96
N ASP A 229 29.69 -24.67 -4.17
CA ASP A 229 29.18 -25.59 -3.13
C ASP A 229 29.88 -26.95 -3.06
N LEU A 230 30.76 -27.27 -4.01
CA LEU A 230 31.39 -28.59 -4.11
C LEU A 230 32.88 -28.55 -3.70
N GLY A 231 33.25 -29.40 -2.75
CA GLY A 231 34.64 -29.53 -2.28
C GLY A 231 34.98 -28.56 -1.15
N ARG A 232 36.11 -27.83 -1.25
CA ARG A 232 36.40 -26.71 -0.34
C ARG A 232 35.47 -25.55 -0.66
N GLN A 233 35.09 -24.76 0.36
CA GLN A 233 34.34 -23.52 0.13
C GLN A 233 35.23 -22.52 -0.59
N TYR A 234 35.08 -22.44 -1.91
CA TYR A 234 35.69 -21.40 -2.70
C TYR A 234 34.72 -20.22 -2.82
N ALA A 235 35.25 -19.02 -2.62
CA ALA A 235 34.47 -17.80 -2.72
C ALA A 235 35.25 -16.71 -3.44
N THR A 236 34.52 -15.85 -4.13
CA THR A 236 35.02 -14.62 -4.74
C THR A 236 33.97 -13.51 -4.56
N VAL A 237 34.30 -12.30 -5.00
CA VAL A 237 33.36 -11.17 -5.04
C VAL A 237 33.28 -10.62 -6.45
N VAL A 238 32.11 -10.11 -6.80
CA VAL A 238 31.90 -9.45 -8.09
C VAL A 238 32.67 -8.14 -8.17
N GLY A 239 33.38 -7.92 -9.27
CA GLY A 239 34.13 -6.69 -9.55
C GLY A 239 33.23 -5.50 -9.88
N SER A 240 33.85 -4.32 -10.01
CA SER A 240 33.14 -3.08 -10.35
C SER A 240 32.50 -3.10 -11.75
N ASP A 241 33.04 -3.91 -12.65
CA ASP A 241 32.53 -4.17 -13.99
C ASP A 241 31.42 -5.23 -14.00
N GLY A 242 31.04 -5.79 -12.85
CA GLY A 242 30.03 -6.83 -12.72
C GLY A 242 30.55 -8.24 -13.00
N ALA A 243 31.80 -8.40 -13.41
CA ALA A 243 32.39 -9.71 -13.68
C ALA A 243 32.85 -10.40 -12.38
N TYR A 244 32.86 -11.73 -12.38
CA TYR A 244 33.49 -12.51 -11.31
C TYR A 244 34.36 -13.62 -11.89
N TYR A 245 35.41 -13.94 -11.13
CA TYR A 245 36.33 -15.03 -11.41
C TYR A 245 36.48 -15.87 -10.14
N LEU A 246 35.94 -17.07 -10.18
CA LEU A 246 35.88 -17.99 -9.06
C LEU A 246 36.79 -19.18 -9.34
N GLN A 247 37.88 -19.29 -8.58
CA GLN A 247 38.65 -20.53 -8.52
C GLN A 247 37.84 -21.57 -7.79
N ALA A 248 37.72 -22.78 -8.33
CA ALA A 248 37.06 -23.92 -7.71
C ALA A 248 37.95 -25.16 -7.83
N GLY A 249 37.60 -26.23 -7.12
CA GLY A 249 38.37 -27.48 -7.15
C GLY A 249 37.45 -28.67 -7.07
N LEU A 250 37.57 -29.58 -8.04
CA LEU A 250 36.81 -30.82 -8.01
C LEU A 250 37.43 -31.80 -7.02
N PRO A 251 36.63 -32.64 -6.36
CA PRO A 251 37.13 -33.84 -5.71
C PRO A 251 37.93 -34.72 -6.69
N PRO A 252 38.81 -35.61 -6.19
CA PRO A 252 39.53 -36.54 -7.06
C PRO A 252 38.59 -37.35 -7.94
N CYS A 253 38.87 -37.36 -9.25
CA CYS A 253 38.07 -38.09 -10.23
C CYS A 253 38.14 -39.59 -9.94
N PRO A 254 36.99 -40.30 -9.91
CA PRO A 254 37.02 -41.76 -9.90
C PRO A 254 37.69 -42.25 -11.21
N GLY A 255 38.27 -43.45 -11.23
CA GLY A 255 39.09 -43.98 -12.34
C GLY A 255 38.38 -44.22 -13.69
N PHE A 256 37.28 -43.51 -13.95
CA PHE A 256 36.46 -43.51 -15.15
C PHE A 256 35.98 -42.06 -15.43
N VAL A 257 35.23 -41.85 -16.51
CA VAL A 257 34.63 -40.53 -16.79
C VAL A 257 33.47 -40.28 -15.83
N PHE A 258 33.53 -39.21 -15.05
CA PHE A 258 32.48 -38.85 -14.09
C PHE A 258 32.12 -37.38 -14.21
N THR A 259 30.85 -37.06 -13.98
CA THR A 259 30.36 -35.67 -13.99
C THR A 259 29.86 -35.31 -12.60
N TYR A 260 30.53 -34.34 -11.98
CA TYR A 260 30.03 -33.72 -10.77
C TYR A 260 28.90 -32.76 -11.10
N THR A 261 27.84 -32.80 -10.31
CA THR A 261 26.82 -31.74 -10.29
C THR A 261 27.07 -30.89 -9.06
N SER A 262 27.29 -29.61 -9.27
CA SER A 262 27.57 -28.60 -8.26
C SER A 262 26.75 -27.35 -8.56
N SER A 263 26.90 -26.31 -7.75
CA SER A 263 26.26 -25.03 -7.95
C SER A 263 27.14 -23.85 -7.59
N ILE A 264 26.89 -22.76 -8.30
CA ILE A 264 27.38 -21.43 -7.95
C ILE A 264 26.24 -20.71 -7.26
N ASN A 265 26.54 -20.15 -6.09
CA ASN A 265 25.60 -19.41 -5.26
C ASN A 265 26.05 -17.95 -5.18
N ILE A 266 25.12 -17.02 -5.35
CA ILE A 266 25.36 -15.63 -4.99
C ILE A 266 24.51 -15.23 -3.81
N GLU A 267 25.04 -14.37 -2.95
CA GLU A 267 24.34 -13.85 -1.78
C GLU A 267 23.94 -12.40 -2.01
N LEU A 268 22.65 -12.16 -2.14
CA LEU A 268 22.05 -10.83 -2.14
C LEU A 268 21.52 -10.54 -0.73
N LYS A 269 21.44 -9.28 -0.35
CA LYS A 269 20.79 -8.84 0.88
C LYS A 269 19.49 -8.14 0.57
N TYR A 270 18.53 -8.11 1.48
CA TYR A 270 17.36 -7.25 1.36
C TYR A 270 16.95 -6.69 2.70
N LEU A 271 16.30 -5.53 2.65
CA LEU A 271 15.67 -4.93 3.81
C LEU A 271 14.53 -5.86 4.27
N ASN A 272 14.62 -6.33 5.51
CA ASN A 272 13.54 -7.07 6.12
C ASN A 272 13.15 -6.35 7.40
N PHE A 273 11.86 -6.09 7.55
CA PHE A 273 11.33 -5.72 8.84
C PHE A 273 10.56 -6.90 9.42
N ASN A 274 11.17 -7.52 10.43
CA ASN A 274 10.53 -8.51 11.26
C ASN A 274 10.75 -8.11 12.72
N PRO A 275 9.73 -7.62 13.44
CA PRO A 275 9.90 -7.13 14.80
C PRO A 275 10.35 -8.22 15.79
N ARG A 276 10.27 -9.50 15.41
CA ARG A 276 10.68 -10.65 16.23
C ARG A 276 12.10 -11.12 15.95
N ARG A 277 12.69 -10.73 14.83
CA ARG A 277 14.07 -11.05 14.48
C ARG A 277 14.86 -9.76 14.46
N ASN A 278 15.87 -9.66 15.31
CA ASN A 278 16.77 -8.50 15.38
C ASN A 278 17.75 -8.43 14.18
N LEU A 279 17.28 -8.74 12.98
CA LEU A 279 18.06 -8.74 11.74
C LEU A 279 17.36 -7.83 10.73
N PRO A 280 17.76 -6.54 10.64
CA PRO A 280 17.16 -5.56 9.73
C PRO A 280 17.44 -5.87 8.25
N VAL A 281 18.36 -6.81 7.99
CA VAL A 281 18.78 -7.23 6.67
C VAL A 281 18.82 -8.77 6.63
N GLN A 282 18.27 -9.36 5.58
CA GLN A 282 18.26 -10.80 5.35
C GLN A 282 19.03 -11.17 4.08
N SER A 283 19.50 -12.41 4.01
CA SER A 283 20.14 -12.95 2.81
C SER A 283 19.12 -13.59 1.88
N TRP A 284 19.32 -13.38 0.59
CA TRP A 284 18.66 -14.06 -0.51
C TRP A 284 19.71 -14.74 -1.37
N TYR A 285 19.61 -16.04 -1.56
CA TYR A 285 20.58 -16.81 -2.33
C TYR A 285 20.01 -17.15 -3.70
N LEU A 286 20.78 -16.88 -4.76
CA LEU A 286 20.48 -17.37 -6.10
C LEU A 286 21.50 -18.43 -6.49
N THR A 287 20.99 -19.55 -7.00
CA THR A 287 21.79 -20.75 -7.26
C THR A 287 21.71 -21.11 -8.73
N ARG A 288 22.88 -21.30 -9.35
CA ARG A 288 23.02 -21.80 -10.73
C ARG A 288 23.70 -23.16 -10.70
N PRO A 289 23.04 -24.24 -11.15
CA PRO A 289 23.70 -25.54 -11.24
C PRO A 289 24.77 -25.50 -12.33
N THR A 290 25.92 -26.11 -12.05
CA THR A 290 26.98 -26.35 -13.02
C THR A 290 27.31 -27.84 -13.05
N ARG A 291 27.79 -28.29 -14.20
CA ARG A 291 28.24 -29.67 -14.40
C ARG A 291 29.70 -29.64 -14.78
N ASP A 292 30.49 -30.41 -14.06
CA ASP A 292 31.93 -30.48 -14.23
C ASP A 292 32.32 -31.93 -14.48
N THR A 293 32.69 -32.22 -15.73
CA THR A 293 33.12 -33.55 -16.13
C THR A 293 34.61 -33.68 -15.98
N CYS A 294 35.04 -34.79 -15.38
CA CYS A 294 36.44 -35.12 -15.28
C CYS A 294 36.69 -36.60 -15.60
N THR A 295 37.90 -36.91 -16.03
CA THR A 295 38.28 -38.24 -16.52
C THR A 295 39.42 -38.80 -15.68
N GLY A 296 39.15 -39.82 -14.85
CA GLY A 296 40.19 -40.47 -14.03
C GLY A 296 41.01 -41.54 -14.75
N LEU A 297 40.97 -41.59 -16.09
CA LEU A 297 41.59 -42.65 -16.90
C LEU A 297 43.13 -42.70 -16.83
N GLY A 298 43.79 -41.75 -16.15
CA GLY A 298 45.22 -41.79 -15.84
C GLY A 298 45.60 -42.49 -14.51
N ALA A 299 44.65 -42.74 -13.61
CA ALA A 299 44.94 -43.25 -12.25
C ALA A 299 45.03 -44.78 -12.16
N GLY A 300 44.74 -45.51 -13.25
CA GLY A 300 44.65 -46.98 -13.27
C GLY A 300 45.86 -47.73 -13.82
N VAL A 301 46.90 -47.07 -14.32
CA VAL A 301 47.99 -47.73 -15.06
C VAL A 301 49.18 -48.07 -14.16
N SER A 302 48.95 -48.81 -13.09
CA SER A 302 50.02 -49.29 -12.19
C SER A 302 50.06 -50.82 -12.06
N ARG A 303 49.44 -51.56 -12.99
CA ARG A 303 49.55 -53.02 -13.02
C ARG A 303 50.03 -53.53 -14.38
N GLY A 304 51.35 -53.60 -14.54
CA GLY A 304 51.97 -54.63 -15.37
C GLY A 304 52.79 -54.23 -16.60
N ILE A 305 53.36 -53.02 -16.68
CA ILE A 305 54.19 -52.64 -17.83
C ILE A 305 55.65 -52.45 -17.40
N GLY A 306 56.57 -53.14 -18.08
CA GLY A 306 58.01 -53.06 -17.80
C GLY A 306 58.57 -51.64 -17.95
N LEU A 307 59.77 -51.42 -17.40
CA LEU A 307 60.43 -50.11 -17.23
C LEU A 307 60.45 -49.24 -18.51
N THR A 308 60.57 -49.87 -19.69
CA THR A 308 60.55 -49.20 -21.00
C THR A 308 59.14 -48.75 -21.42
N GLY A 309 58.11 -49.53 -21.09
CA GLY A 309 56.71 -49.15 -21.31
C GLY A 309 56.22 -48.11 -20.31
N GLY A 310 56.75 -48.15 -19.07
CA GLY A 310 56.49 -47.13 -18.05
C GLY A 310 57.08 -45.75 -18.38
N LEU A 311 58.26 -45.69 -19.01
CA LEU A 311 58.88 -44.43 -19.45
C LEU A 311 58.21 -43.83 -20.70
N ASN A 312 57.83 -44.67 -21.68
CA ASN A 312 57.07 -44.20 -22.84
C ASN A 312 55.64 -43.77 -22.47
N GLN A 313 55.03 -44.41 -21.47
CA GLN A 313 53.76 -43.96 -20.91
C GLN A 313 53.90 -42.77 -19.97
N LEU A 314 55.00 -42.58 -19.24
CA LEU A 314 55.21 -41.33 -18.49
C LEU A 314 55.35 -40.13 -19.43
N ASN A 315 55.97 -40.31 -20.59
CA ASN A 315 55.99 -39.27 -21.62
C ASN A 315 54.61 -39.06 -22.27
N ALA A 316 53.84 -40.13 -22.49
CA ALA A 316 52.46 -40.02 -23.00
C ALA A 316 51.48 -39.45 -21.96
N VAL A 317 51.62 -39.78 -20.67
CA VAL A 317 50.82 -39.28 -19.55
C VAL A 317 51.26 -37.89 -19.13
N GLN A 318 52.51 -37.47 -19.35
CA GLN A 318 52.90 -36.06 -19.21
C GLN A 318 52.39 -35.21 -20.39
N ALA A 319 52.35 -35.76 -21.61
CA ALA A 319 51.76 -35.09 -22.77
C ALA A 319 50.21 -35.03 -22.68
N ASP A 320 49.57 -36.13 -22.28
CA ASP A 320 48.12 -36.22 -22.07
C ASP A 320 47.69 -35.56 -20.75
N ASN A 321 48.47 -35.52 -19.67
CA ASN A 321 48.10 -34.68 -18.52
C ASN A 321 48.31 -33.18 -18.81
N LEU A 322 49.08 -32.78 -19.84
CA LEU A 322 49.10 -31.38 -20.28
C LEU A 322 47.93 -31.03 -21.22
N LEU A 323 47.38 -32.01 -21.95
CA LEU A 323 46.33 -31.81 -22.97
C LEU A 323 44.92 -32.33 -22.57
N LEU A 324 44.81 -33.23 -21.59
CA LEU A 324 43.57 -33.91 -21.11
C LEU A 324 43.33 -33.77 -19.59
N SER A 325 44.23 -33.12 -18.83
CA SER A 325 43.83 -32.53 -17.54
C SER A 325 43.00 -31.25 -17.72
N GLY A 326 42.82 -30.82 -18.97
CA GLY A 326 41.72 -29.96 -19.34
C GLY A 326 40.43 -30.72 -19.06
N SER A 327 39.84 -30.50 -17.89
CA SER A 327 38.39 -30.61 -17.78
C SER A 327 37.86 -29.86 -18.99
N SER A 328 37.14 -30.55 -19.88
CA SER A 328 36.43 -29.90 -20.96
C SER A 328 35.32 -29.10 -20.30
N ASN A 329 35.68 -27.94 -19.76
CA ASN A 329 34.75 -26.95 -19.29
C ASN A 329 34.04 -26.52 -20.56
N VAL A 330 32.83 -27.04 -20.78
CA VAL A 330 31.90 -26.30 -21.60
C VAL A 330 31.67 -25.02 -20.78
N ASP A 331 32.39 -23.96 -21.15
CA ASP A 331 32.38 -22.65 -20.51
C ASP A 331 31.01 -22.00 -20.75
N PHE A 332 29.99 -22.53 -20.08
CA PHE A 332 28.76 -21.81 -19.90
C PHE A 332 29.06 -20.76 -18.83
N ARG A 333 29.40 -19.54 -19.27
CA ARG A 333 29.47 -18.37 -18.39
C ARG A 333 28.26 -18.38 -17.47
N GLN A 334 28.49 -18.44 -16.16
CA GLN A 334 27.44 -18.61 -15.16
C GLN A 334 26.92 -17.24 -14.75
N ASN A 335 26.12 -16.64 -15.64
CA ASN A 335 25.63 -15.27 -15.44
C ASN A 335 24.43 -15.23 -14.50
N PHE A 336 24.39 -14.24 -13.63
CA PHE A 336 23.26 -13.93 -12.77
C PHE A 336 22.64 -12.59 -13.18
N VAL A 337 21.35 -12.64 -13.47
CA VAL A 337 20.53 -11.49 -13.85
C VAL A 337 19.51 -11.25 -12.74
N ILE A 338 19.56 -10.07 -12.15
CA ILE A 338 18.81 -9.73 -10.93
C ILE A 338 17.69 -8.74 -11.25
N ASP A 339 16.48 -9.28 -11.37
CA ASP A 339 15.22 -8.54 -11.48
C ASP A 339 14.37 -8.83 -10.22
N MET A 340 14.83 -8.38 -9.06
CA MET A 340 14.12 -8.55 -7.79
C MET A 340 14.09 -7.24 -7.01
N VAL A 341 12.91 -6.85 -6.53
CA VAL A 341 12.75 -5.70 -5.63
C VAL A 341 11.87 -6.14 -4.48
N VAL A 342 12.33 -5.84 -3.26
CA VAL A 342 11.59 -6.06 -2.03
C VAL A 342 11.11 -4.71 -1.51
N LEU A 343 9.82 -4.60 -1.22
CA LEU A 343 9.21 -3.44 -0.60
C LEU A 343 8.98 -3.72 0.88
N SER A 344 9.46 -2.83 1.74
CA SER A 344 9.29 -2.94 3.19
C SER A 344 8.74 -1.65 3.78
N GLY A 345 7.65 -1.75 4.55
CA GLY A 345 7.07 -0.63 5.29
C GLY A 345 6.83 -0.96 6.76
N THR A 346 6.96 0.05 7.61
CA THR A 346 6.88 -0.05 9.08
C THR A 346 6.15 1.15 9.65
N ASP A 347 5.77 1.08 10.92
CA ASP A 347 5.19 2.21 11.68
C ASP A 347 3.89 2.77 11.09
N ASN A 348 3.14 1.94 10.35
CA ASN A 348 1.84 2.34 9.82
C ASN A 348 0.78 2.11 10.91
N ARG A 349 -0.13 3.06 11.13
CA ARG A 349 -1.06 2.95 12.27
C ARG A 349 -2.40 3.57 11.97
N LEU A 350 -3.45 3.03 12.59
CA LEU A 350 -4.73 3.73 12.65
C LEU A 350 -4.56 5.00 13.48
N ALA A 351 -5.15 6.08 13.02
CA ALA A 351 -5.08 7.37 13.67
C ALA A 351 -6.45 8.07 13.62
N ASN A 352 -6.67 8.93 14.61
CA ASN A 352 -7.76 9.87 14.63
C ASN A 352 -7.49 11.04 13.67
N LEU A 353 -8.50 11.87 13.43
CA LEU A 353 -8.40 13.04 12.54
C LEU A 353 -7.34 14.06 12.97
N ASP A 354 -6.95 14.05 14.25
CA ASP A 354 -5.87 14.87 14.82
C ASP A 354 -4.48 14.22 14.71
N GLY A 355 -4.39 13.05 14.07
CA GLY A 355 -3.16 12.28 13.86
C GLY A 355 -2.73 11.44 15.08
N GLN A 356 -3.50 11.46 16.18
CA GLN A 356 -3.19 10.63 17.35
C GLN A 356 -3.45 9.15 17.05
N PRO A 357 -2.57 8.24 17.48
CA PRO A 357 -2.73 6.81 17.21
C PRO A 357 -3.93 6.24 17.95
N ILE A 358 -4.64 5.33 17.29
CA ILE A 358 -5.75 4.57 17.90
C ILE A 358 -5.16 3.36 18.63
N PRO A 359 -5.38 3.22 19.95
CA PRO A 359 -4.83 2.12 20.73
C PRO A 359 -5.46 0.77 20.37
N GLN A 360 -4.66 -0.29 20.48
CA GLN A 360 -5.13 -1.66 20.47
C GLN A 360 -5.72 -2.03 21.84
N GLY A 361 -6.83 -2.76 21.87
CA GLY A 361 -7.39 -3.29 23.11
C GLY A 361 -8.17 -4.59 22.93
N ALA A 362 -8.95 -4.99 23.94
CA ALA A 362 -9.63 -6.29 23.95
C ALA A 362 -10.80 -6.37 22.94
N LEU A 363 -11.50 -5.25 22.74
CA LEU A 363 -12.63 -5.11 21.84
C LEU A 363 -12.45 -3.88 20.96
N THR A 364 -13.09 -3.89 19.79
CA THR A 364 -13.21 -2.73 18.92
C THR A 364 -14.31 -1.82 19.45
N ALA A 365 -14.03 -0.54 19.61
CA ALA A 365 -14.93 0.43 20.22
C ALA A 365 -14.91 1.77 19.49
N TYR A 366 -16.04 2.48 19.55
CA TYR A 366 -16.28 3.74 18.87
C TYR A 366 -16.73 4.82 19.87
N ALA A 367 -16.33 6.07 19.63
CA ALA A 367 -16.79 7.23 20.37
C ALA A 367 -18.20 7.62 19.94
N LEU A 368 -19.13 7.57 20.90
CA LEU A 368 -20.41 8.25 20.78
C LEU A 368 -20.64 9.09 22.01
N ASN A 369 -20.99 10.35 21.76
CA ASN A 369 -21.51 11.22 22.79
C ASN A 369 -23.03 11.13 22.69
N PRO A 370 -23.73 10.61 23.72
CA PRO A 370 -25.18 10.64 23.75
C PRO A 370 -25.64 12.08 23.54
N ILE A 371 -26.53 12.28 22.58
CA ILE A 371 -27.18 13.57 22.39
C ILE A 371 -28.48 13.53 23.17
N ASP A 372 -28.53 14.23 24.29
CA ASP A 372 -29.81 14.54 24.93
C ASP A 372 -30.43 15.72 24.21
N TYR A 373 -31.62 15.50 23.64
CA TYR A 373 -32.41 16.56 23.04
C TYR A 373 -33.32 17.16 24.10
N THR A 374 -33.25 18.48 24.26
CA THR A 374 -34.18 19.25 25.07
C THR A 374 -34.99 20.16 24.17
N ALA A 375 -36.30 20.15 24.33
CA ALA A 375 -37.18 21.14 23.72
C ALA A 375 -36.74 22.55 24.17
N LEU A 376 -36.51 23.43 23.21
CA LEU A 376 -36.18 24.82 23.49
C LEU A 376 -37.44 25.56 23.94
N ASP A 377 -37.33 26.25 25.08
CA ASP A 377 -38.44 27.05 25.61
C ASP A 377 -38.68 28.31 24.77
N GLN A 378 -37.62 28.88 24.20
CA GLN A 378 -37.63 30.05 23.33
C GLN A 378 -36.40 30.03 22.42
N THR A 379 -36.58 30.37 21.14
CA THR A 379 -35.48 30.64 20.21
C THR A 379 -35.38 32.15 20.00
N ALA A 380 -34.31 32.78 20.49
CA ALA A 380 -34.17 34.24 20.43
C ALA A 380 -34.06 34.76 18.98
N ASN A 381 -34.62 35.96 18.73
CA ASN A 381 -34.46 36.73 17.50
C ASN A 381 -35.00 36.05 16.22
N LEU A 382 -36.23 35.52 16.31
CA LEU A 382 -36.93 34.95 15.16
C LEU A 382 -37.89 35.97 14.53
N ASP A 383 -37.86 36.11 13.21
CA ASP A 383 -38.82 36.87 12.37
C ASP A 383 -39.55 35.84 11.48
N LEU A 384 -40.65 35.30 12.00
CA LEU A 384 -41.38 34.15 11.48
C LEU A 384 -42.34 34.51 10.36
N ASP A 385 -42.88 35.73 10.34
CA ASP A 385 -43.80 36.20 9.29
C ASP A 385 -43.11 37.07 8.22
N GLY A 386 -41.87 37.48 8.47
CA GLY A 386 -41.04 38.17 7.49
C GLY A 386 -41.24 39.68 7.42
N ASP A 387 -41.74 40.28 8.49
CA ASP A 387 -41.99 41.72 8.59
C ASP A 387 -40.74 42.53 8.96
N GLY A 388 -39.61 41.88 9.25
CA GLY A 388 -38.35 42.51 9.64
C GLY A 388 -38.27 42.89 11.13
N LEU A 389 -39.27 42.54 11.93
CA LEU A 389 -39.28 42.64 13.38
C LEU A 389 -39.05 41.26 14.00
N THR A 390 -38.50 41.24 15.21
CA THR A 390 -38.38 39.99 15.96
C THR A 390 -39.71 39.67 16.62
N ASP A 391 -40.22 38.46 16.40
CA ASP A 391 -41.37 37.88 17.06
C ASP A 391 -41.03 37.34 18.44
N ASN A 392 -41.96 37.55 19.38
CA ASN A 392 -41.81 37.00 20.70
C ASN A 392 -42.39 35.58 20.77
N GLN A 393 -41.78 34.74 21.58
CA GLN A 393 -42.15 33.34 21.73
C GLN A 393 -42.25 32.95 23.20
N ALA A 394 -43.09 31.97 23.51
CA ALA A 394 -43.13 31.36 24.82
C ALA A 394 -43.56 29.89 24.78
N ALA A 395 -42.87 29.07 25.57
CA ALA A 395 -43.23 27.68 25.79
C ALA A 395 -44.61 27.50 26.42
N ILE A 396 -45.39 26.62 25.82
CA ILE A 396 -46.56 25.98 26.42
C ILE A 396 -46.08 24.67 27.03
N LYS A 397 -46.30 24.51 28.34
CA LYS A 397 -45.79 23.36 29.11
C LYS A 397 -46.90 22.44 29.58
N ASP A 398 -46.66 21.12 29.57
CA ASP A 398 -47.55 20.14 30.17
C ASP A 398 -47.49 20.17 31.72
N ALA A 399 -48.27 19.32 32.37
CA ALA A 399 -48.31 19.20 33.83
C ALA A 399 -46.99 18.67 34.43
N GLN A 400 -46.13 18.06 33.62
CA GLN A 400 -44.82 17.55 33.98
C GLN A 400 -43.71 18.61 33.74
N GLY A 401 -44.06 19.77 33.18
CA GLY A 401 -43.13 20.86 32.87
C GLY A 401 -42.39 20.70 31.54
N ASN A 402 -42.76 19.73 30.70
CA ASN A 402 -42.18 19.56 29.38
C ASN A 402 -42.85 20.52 28.39
N THR A 403 -42.06 21.12 27.52
CA THR A 403 -42.58 21.99 26.46
C THR A 403 -43.23 21.16 25.37
N THR A 404 -44.52 21.37 25.15
CA THR A 404 -45.31 20.67 24.13
C THR A 404 -45.45 21.48 22.85
N GLU A 405 -45.56 22.81 22.97
CA GLU A 405 -45.74 23.74 21.87
C GLU A 405 -45.08 25.09 22.20
N ILE A 406 -44.86 25.91 21.18
CA ILE A 406 -44.39 27.29 21.31
C ILE A 406 -45.50 28.21 20.80
N ALA A 407 -45.95 29.11 21.68
CA ALA A 407 -46.82 30.22 21.33
C ALA A 407 -45.99 31.34 20.67
N VAL A 408 -46.47 31.86 19.55
CA VAL A 408 -45.82 32.90 18.75
C VAL A 408 -46.67 34.17 18.75
N TYR A 409 -46.02 35.32 18.97
CA TYR A 409 -46.60 36.65 18.95
C TYR A 409 -45.89 37.48 17.89
N LEU A 410 -46.59 37.74 16.80
CA LEU A 410 -46.03 38.39 15.62
C LEU A 410 -45.83 39.90 15.83
N ASN A 411 -45.06 40.54 14.95
CA ASN A 411 -44.85 42.00 14.93
C ASN A 411 -44.25 42.55 16.24
N GLY A 412 -43.45 41.73 16.93
CA GLY A 412 -42.84 42.10 18.23
C GLY A 412 -43.81 42.30 19.38
N ARG A 413 -45.05 41.80 19.25
CA ARG A 413 -46.06 41.87 20.32
C ARG A 413 -45.60 41.09 21.55
N ALA A 414 -45.76 41.68 22.73
CA ALA A 414 -45.31 41.06 23.99
C ALA A 414 -46.11 39.76 24.28
N VAL A 415 -45.43 38.78 24.88
CA VAL A 415 -46.06 37.53 25.34
C VAL A 415 -47.10 37.84 26.42
N GLU A 416 -48.34 37.46 26.17
CA GLU A 416 -49.44 37.51 27.13
C GLU A 416 -49.54 36.19 27.89
N ARG A 417 -49.79 36.25 29.21
CA ARG A 417 -49.90 35.05 30.06
C ARG A 417 -51.17 35.06 30.86
N ASP A 418 -51.77 33.87 31.02
CA ASP A 418 -52.87 33.66 31.94
C ASP A 418 -52.41 33.90 33.39
N PRO A 419 -53.03 34.82 34.14
CA PRO A 419 -52.64 35.11 35.52
C PRO A 419 -52.76 33.93 36.48
N SER A 420 -53.61 32.94 36.16
CA SER A 420 -53.91 31.80 37.03
C SER A 420 -53.01 30.59 36.78
N THR A 421 -52.58 30.39 35.53
CA THR A 421 -51.77 29.22 35.12
C THR A 421 -50.35 29.59 34.70
N GLY A 422 -50.07 30.87 34.41
CA GLY A 422 -48.79 31.35 33.88
C GLY A 422 -48.50 30.93 32.43
N GLN A 423 -49.41 30.19 31.80
CA GLN A 423 -49.27 29.72 30.42
C GLN A 423 -49.46 30.87 29.42
N PRO A 424 -48.81 30.82 28.25
CA PRO A 424 -49.05 31.77 27.17
C PRO A 424 -50.52 31.72 26.72
N ILE A 425 -51.10 32.87 26.40
CA ILE A 425 -52.47 33.01 25.86
C ILE A 425 -52.52 34.05 24.74
N ASN A 426 -53.60 34.01 23.94
CA ASN A 426 -53.87 34.93 22.84
C ASN A 426 -52.78 34.95 21.75
N GLU A 427 -52.01 33.89 21.61
CA GLU A 427 -50.99 33.76 20.57
C GLU A 427 -51.57 33.87 19.16
N ASP A 428 -50.76 34.39 18.23
CA ASP A 428 -51.16 34.51 16.82
C ASP A 428 -51.04 33.16 16.11
N LEU A 429 -50.00 32.42 16.44
CA LEU A 429 -49.68 31.10 15.88
C LEU A 429 -49.12 30.18 16.96
N ARG A 430 -49.21 28.87 16.70
CA ARG A 430 -48.54 27.83 17.47
C ARG A 430 -47.60 27.05 16.58
N ARG A 431 -46.45 26.67 17.12
CA ARG A 431 -45.50 25.78 16.44
C ARG A 431 -45.00 24.70 17.38
N GLN A 432 -44.49 23.61 16.80
CA GLN A 432 -43.77 22.59 17.55
C GLN A 432 -42.45 23.18 18.10
N PRO A 433 -42.02 22.78 19.31
CA PRO A 433 -40.76 23.25 19.86
C PRO A 433 -39.57 22.71 19.07
N ASP A 434 -38.60 23.59 18.83
CA ASP A 434 -37.31 23.16 18.30
C ASP A 434 -36.64 22.24 19.33
N GLN A 435 -36.02 21.16 18.87
CA GLN A 435 -35.22 20.29 19.71
C GLN A 435 -33.76 20.74 19.60
N GLN A 436 -33.13 21.11 20.72
CA GLN A 436 -31.69 21.37 20.75
C GLN A 436 -30.97 20.25 21.49
N ALA A 437 -29.91 19.74 20.87
CA ALA A 437 -28.91 18.92 21.54
C ALA A 437 -28.28 19.71 22.70
N GLN A 438 -28.32 19.20 23.94
CA GLN A 438 -27.67 19.84 25.09
C GLN A 438 -26.20 20.14 24.80
N GLN A 439 -25.79 21.41 24.85
CA GLN A 439 -24.43 21.83 24.48
C GLN A 439 -23.35 21.15 25.34
N VAL A 440 -22.38 20.50 24.69
CA VAL A 440 -21.09 20.12 25.30
C VAL A 440 -20.03 21.04 24.69
N GLY A 441 -19.75 22.18 25.33
CA GLY A 441 -18.84 23.22 24.82
C GLY A 441 -19.52 24.25 23.91
N ASN A 442 -18.74 24.92 23.03
CA ASN A 442 -19.19 26.04 22.17
C ASN A 442 -19.96 25.63 20.89
N ALA A 443 -20.25 24.35 20.68
CA ALA A 443 -21.01 23.86 19.54
C ALA A 443 -22.05 22.82 20.00
N PRO A 444 -23.25 22.75 19.38
CA PRO A 444 -24.21 21.71 19.71
C PRO A 444 -23.61 20.32 19.37
N PRO A 445 -23.76 19.29 20.24
CA PRO A 445 -23.20 17.95 20.00
C PRO A 445 -23.63 17.31 18.69
N SER A 446 -24.78 17.72 18.14
CA SER A 446 -25.29 17.29 16.84
C SER A 446 -24.41 17.74 15.67
N GLN A 447 -23.53 18.73 15.85
CA GLN A 447 -22.60 19.21 14.82
C GLN A 447 -21.17 18.66 14.96
N MET A 448 -20.89 17.83 15.98
CA MET A 448 -19.58 17.19 16.16
C MET A 448 -19.51 15.86 15.40
N HIS A 449 -18.30 15.36 15.12
CA HIS A 449 -18.09 14.01 14.60
C HIS A 449 -18.50 12.94 15.64
N GLN A 450 -19.12 11.86 15.18
CA GLN A 450 -19.61 10.76 16.01
C GLN A 450 -19.35 9.42 15.34
N GLY A 451 -19.20 8.36 16.13
CA GLY A 451 -18.95 7.00 15.63
C GLY A 451 -17.53 6.80 15.10
N LEU A 452 -16.58 7.65 15.50
CA LEU A 452 -15.17 7.45 15.18
C LEU A 452 -14.56 6.36 16.08
N LEU A 453 -13.56 5.67 15.58
CA LEU A 453 -12.91 4.57 16.27
C LEU A 453 -12.08 5.12 17.44
N THR A 454 -12.19 4.51 18.60
CA THR A 454 -11.37 4.88 19.79
C THR A 454 -10.43 3.78 20.22
N GLN A 455 -10.74 2.53 19.87
CA GLN A 455 -9.94 1.37 20.19
C GLN A 455 -10.21 0.26 19.17
N ILE A 456 -9.20 -0.54 18.82
CA ILE A 456 -9.36 -1.68 17.90
C ILE A 456 -8.88 -2.99 18.51
N SER A 457 -9.61 -4.09 18.30
CA SER A 457 -9.16 -5.42 18.71
C SER A 457 -8.03 -5.95 17.81
N GLU A 458 -7.20 -6.87 18.31
CA GLU A 458 -6.17 -7.52 17.46
C GLU A 458 -6.80 -8.21 16.24
N THR A 459 -7.92 -8.91 16.43
CA THR A 459 -8.60 -9.62 15.35
C THR A 459 -9.09 -8.68 14.25
N ASP A 460 -9.63 -7.53 14.64
CA ASP A 460 -10.11 -6.53 13.67
C ASP A 460 -8.97 -5.74 13.05
N LEU A 461 -7.87 -5.51 13.78
CA LEU A 461 -6.66 -4.91 13.23
C LEU A 461 -6.00 -5.82 12.19
N LEU A 462 -6.05 -7.13 12.40
CA LEU A 462 -5.58 -8.12 11.43
C LEU A 462 -6.46 -8.19 10.17
N ASP A 463 -7.70 -7.72 10.22
CA ASP A 463 -8.56 -7.57 9.04
C ASP A 463 -8.14 -6.35 8.20
N THR A 464 -6.84 -6.21 7.92
CA THR A 464 -6.27 -5.13 7.11
C THR A 464 -5.67 -5.67 5.82
N ASP A 465 -6.13 -5.15 4.69
CA ASP A 465 -5.55 -5.46 3.38
C ASP A 465 -4.38 -4.52 3.08
N ILE A 466 -3.42 -5.01 2.29
CA ILE A 466 -2.31 -4.21 1.75
C ILE A 466 -2.31 -4.36 0.24
N LEU A 467 -2.49 -3.25 -0.49
CA LEU A 467 -2.50 -3.21 -1.94
C LEU A 467 -1.42 -2.26 -2.44
N THR A 468 -0.53 -2.73 -3.30
CA THR A 468 0.50 -1.90 -3.94
C THR A 468 0.14 -1.69 -5.40
N LEU A 469 -0.05 -0.44 -5.80
CA LEU A 469 -0.44 -0.02 -7.13
C LEU A 469 0.67 0.81 -7.79
N ARG A 470 0.78 0.75 -9.12
CA ARG A 470 1.65 1.67 -9.89
C ARG A 470 0.96 3.01 -10.07
N GLU A 471 1.70 4.10 -9.86
CA GLU A 471 1.16 5.44 -10.09
C GLU A 471 1.01 5.75 -11.58
N SER A 472 1.80 5.10 -12.45
CA SER A 472 1.83 5.36 -13.88
C SER A 472 0.58 4.91 -14.63
N ASN A 473 -0.06 3.82 -14.20
CA ASN A 473 -1.22 3.22 -14.89
C ASN A 473 -2.33 2.72 -13.94
N GLY A 474 -2.17 2.87 -12.62
CA GLY A 474 -3.16 2.47 -11.63
C GLY A 474 -3.29 0.96 -11.42
N GLU A 475 -2.40 0.14 -11.98
CA GLU A 475 -2.47 -1.32 -11.84
C GLU A 475 -1.98 -1.83 -10.50
N ILE A 476 -2.68 -2.84 -9.96
CA ILE A 476 -2.27 -3.58 -8.77
C ILE A 476 -1.08 -4.47 -9.13
N VAL A 477 0.04 -4.23 -8.44
CA VAL A 477 1.27 -5.05 -8.53
C VAL A 477 1.23 -6.20 -7.53
N SER A 478 0.78 -5.90 -6.30
CA SER A 478 0.72 -6.87 -5.22
C SER A 478 -0.50 -6.59 -4.36
N GLU A 479 -1.21 -7.64 -4.00
CA GLU A 479 -2.40 -7.59 -3.17
C GLU A 479 -2.23 -8.58 -2.02
N ARG A 480 -2.48 -8.14 -0.79
CA ARG A 480 -2.58 -9.01 0.37
C ARG A 480 -3.93 -8.81 1.03
N ASN A 481 -4.74 -9.86 1.02
CA ASN A 481 -6.01 -9.89 1.72
C ASN A 481 -5.81 -10.33 3.17
N LYS A 482 -6.09 -9.42 4.11
CA LYS A 482 -5.87 -9.53 5.56
C LYS A 482 -4.40 -9.71 5.97
N LEU A 483 -4.07 -9.22 7.17
CA LEU A 483 -2.83 -9.54 7.86
C LEU A 483 -2.99 -10.89 8.56
N GLN A 484 -1.89 -11.63 8.65
CA GLN A 484 -1.88 -12.86 9.41
C GLN A 484 -1.56 -12.57 10.87
N GLY A 485 -2.37 -13.13 11.77
CA GLY A 485 -2.09 -13.07 13.21
C GLY A 485 -0.91 -13.93 13.63
N ASN A 486 -0.59 -13.88 14.92
CA ASN A 486 0.55 -14.58 15.54
C ASN A 486 0.59 -16.13 15.46
N ARG A 487 -0.28 -16.76 14.67
CA ARG A 487 -0.53 -18.21 14.70
C ARG A 487 0.28 -19.08 13.74
N LEU A 488 1.07 -18.52 12.82
CA LEU A 488 1.91 -19.34 11.92
C LEU A 488 3.35 -19.49 12.46
N ARG A 489 3.50 -20.30 13.51
CA ARG A 489 4.81 -20.61 14.11
C ARG A 489 5.73 -21.51 13.27
N SER A 490 5.26 -22.13 12.17
CA SER A 490 6.02 -23.23 11.54
C SER A 490 6.34 -23.12 10.05
N VAL A 491 5.79 -22.15 9.31
CA VAL A 491 6.02 -22.07 7.84
C VAL A 491 6.53 -20.71 7.37
N GLU A 492 6.22 -19.59 8.04
CA GLU A 492 6.81 -18.28 7.74
C GLU A 492 8.10 -18.02 8.54
N THR A 493 8.32 -18.73 9.65
CA THR A 493 9.61 -18.69 10.37
C THR A 493 10.76 -19.26 9.54
N SER A 494 10.48 -20.03 8.49
CA SER A 494 11.48 -20.46 7.51
C SER A 494 11.59 -19.52 6.29
N ARG A 495 10.66 -18.58 6.07
CA ARG A 495 10.64 -17.72 4.87
C ARG A 495 10.33 -16.27 5.20
N ASN A 496 11.39 -15.47 5.15
CA ASN A 496 11.59 -14.09 5.59
C ASN A 496 10.72 -12.96 4.95
N PHE A 497 9.61 -13.25 4.27
CA PHE A 497 8.65 -12.26 3.75
C PHE A 497 7.34 -12.36 4.54
N GLY A 498 6.75 -11.23 4.95
CA GLY A 498 5.58 -11.27 5.83
C GLY A 498 4.97 -9.90 6.09
N ALA A 499 3.76 -9.88 6.65
CA ALA A 499 3.09 -8.68 7.11
C ALA A 499 2.33 -8.99 8.39
N GLY A 500 2.24 -8.02 9.29
CA GLY A 500 1.62 -8.22 10.60
C GLY A 500 1.59 -6.96 11.43
N ILE A 501 1.43 -7.16 12.73
CA ILE A 501 1.32 -6.10 13.74
C ILE A 501 2.50 -6.24 14.71
N THR A 502 3.10 -5.12 15.11
CA THR A 502 4.14 -5.02 16.14
C THR A 502 3.53 -4.98 17.55
N GLU A 503 4.36 -5.04 18.60
CA GLU A 503 3.87 -5.00 19.99
C GLU A 503 3.19 -3.67 20.36
N ASP A 504 3.57 -2.57 19.70
CA ASP A 504 2.97 -1.24 19.84
C ASP A 504 1.72 -1.02 18.97
N GLY A 505 1.24 -2.05 18.27
CA GLY A 505 0.03 -1.96 17.43
C GLY A 505 0.27 -1.38 16.03
N SER A 506 1.52 -1.12 15.65
CA SER A 506 1.87 -0.64 14.32
C SER A 506 1.87 -1.79 13.28
N LEU A 507 1.44 -1.50 12.06
CA LEU A 507 1.41 -2.42 10.94
C LEU A 507 2.75 -2.39 10.19
N TYR A 508 3.21 -3.57 9.80
CA TYR A 508 4.39 -3.74 8.96
C TYR A 508 4.16 -4.72 7.83
N PHE A 509 4.98 -4.60 6.79
CA PHE A 509 5.03 -5.55 5.68
C PHE A 509 6.40 -5.57 5.03
N THR A 510 6.77 -6.74 4.51
CA THR A 510 7.91 -6.99 3.64
C THR A 510 7.42 -7.90 2.52
N THR A 511 7.29 -7.38 1.31
CA THR A 511 6.75 -8.11 0.16
C THR A 511 7.67 -7.96 -1.05
N PRO A 512 8.03 -9.05 -1.77
CA PRO A 512 8.65 -8.92 -3.07
C PRO A 512 7.63 -8.36 -4.05
N VAL A 513 8.01 -7.32 -4.81
CA VAL A 513 7.17 -6.68 -5.84
C VAL A 513 7.68 -6.95 -7.26
N ILE A 514 8.89 -7.49 -7.38
CA ILE A 514 9.44 -8.12 -8.59
C ILE A 514 10.13 -9.41 -8.16
N TRP A 515 9.95 -10.47 -8.93
CA TRP A 515 10.54 -11.78 -8.62
C TRP A 515 11.37 -12.33 -9.78
N THR A 516 12.52 -12.93 -9.48
CA THR A 516 13.33 -13.67 -10.47
C THR A 516 13.00 -15.17 -10.42
N GLN A 517 12.79 -15.83 -11.56
CA GLN A 517 12.57 -17.29 -11.73
C GLN A 517 13.91 -18.03 -11.67
N LEU A 518 14.80 -17.59 -10.78
CA LEU A 518 16.03 -18.29 -10.50
C LEU A 518 15.84 -18.97 -9.15
N SER A 519 15.82 -20.30 -9.19
CA SER A 519 15.52 -21.17 -8.06
C SER A 519 16.32 -20.78 -6.81
N SER A 520 15.62 -20.38 -5.75
CA SER A 520 16.19 -20.15 -4.43
C SER A 520 16.45 -21.51 -3.75
N TYR A 521 17.68 -21.75 -3.32
CA TYR A 521 18.05 -22.91 -2.49
C TYR A 521 17.59 -22.67 -1.04
N ASP A 522 16.70 -23.53 -0.55
CA ASP A 522 16.37 -23.65 0.88
C ASP A 522 17.32 -24.70 1.44
N GLY A 523 18.22 -24.29 2.32
CA GLY A 523 19.38 -25.07 2.74
C GLY A 523 19.00 -26.37 3.43
N ASP A 524 18.91 -27.47 2.68
CA ASP A 524 19.41 -28.81 3.04
C ASP A 524 19.13 -29.92 1.99
N ARG A 525 18.68 -29.60 0.77
CA ARG A 525 18.35 -30.65 -0.22
C ARG A 525 18.79 -30.31 -1.64
N VAL A 526 19.59 -31.23 -2.18
CA VAL A 526 19.78 -31.51 -3.62
C VAL A 526 18.48 -31.24 -4.39
N PHE A 527 18.58 -30.49 -5.49
CA PHE A 527 17.60 -30.33 -6.57
C PHE A 527 16.14 -30.65 -6.16
N VAL A 528 15.47 -29.71 -5.51
CA VAL A 528 14.01 -29.77 -5.38
C VAL A 528 13.45 -28.91 -6.51
N PRO A 529 12.97 -29.46 -7.64
CA PRO A 529 12.05 -28.70 -8.51
C PRO A 529 10.95 -28.15 -7.60
N PRO A 530 10.41 -26.93 -7.84
CA PRO A 530 9.50 -26.29 -6.93
C PRO A 530 8.49 -27.32 -6.43
N SER A 531 8.54 -27.57 -5.12
CA SER A 531 7.73 -28.62 -4.50
C SER A 531 6.27 -28.42 -4.90
N ARG A 532 5.43 -29.45 -4.82
CA ARG A 532 3.99 -29.28 -5.06
C ARG A 532 3.43 -28.13 -4.22
N ALA A 533 3.96 -27.88 -3.03
CA ALA A 533 3.65 -26.73 -2.18
C ALA A 533 4.14 -25.36 -2.70
N GLN A 534 5.20 -25.29 -3.50
CA GLN A 534 5.68 -24.07 -4.17
C GLN A 534 4.87 -23.74 -5.43
N ARG A 535 4.46 -24.76 -6.20
CA ARG A 535 3.49 -24.58 -7.29
C ARG A 535 2.10 -24.24 -6.76
N GLU A 536 1.68 -24.91 -5.69
CA GLU A 536 0.45 -24.60 -4.97
C GLU A 536 0.51 -23.23 -4.25
N TYR A 537 1.69 -22.73 -3.87
CA TYR A 537 1.95 -21.36 -3.38
C TYR A 537 1.80 -20.28 -4.46
N ILE A 538 2.08 -20.61 -5.72
CA ILE A 538 1.98 -19.73 -6.89
C ILE A 538 0.56 -19.77 -7.49
N GLU A 539 -0.05 -20.96 -7.52
CA GLU A 539 -1.32 -21.22 -8.21
C GLU A 539 -2.54 -21.15 -7.28
N LYS A 540 -2.37 -21.27 -5.97
CA LYS A 540 -3.45 -21.16 -5.00
C LYS A 540 -3.08 -20.12 -3.95
N GLY A 541 -3.53 -18.88 -4.16
CA GLY A 541 -3.59 -17.83 -3.15
C GLY A 541 -4.46 -18.21 -1.95
N ALA A 542 -4.06 -19.23 -1.20
CA ALA A 542 -4.79 -19.78 -0.06
C ALA A 542 -4.14 -19.30 1.25
N ASP A 543 -4.99 -18.73 2.10
CA ASP A 543 -4.77 -18.39 3.51
C ASP A 543 -3.80 -17.24 3.81
N GLY A 544 -4.07 -16.04 3.28
CA GLY A 544 -3.57 -14.77 3.83
C GLY A 544 -2.16 -14.35 3.42
N ARG A 545 -1.67 -14.82 2.26
CA ARG A 545 -0.39 -14.43 1.66
C ARG A 545 -0.60 -13.38 0.57
N ALA A 546 0.40 -12.52 0.33
CA ALA A 546 0.33 -11.55 -0.75
C ALA A 546 0.31 -12.27 -2.11
N GLU A 547 -0.76 -12.09 -2.87
CA GLU A 547 -0.81 -12.42 -4.28
C GLU A 547 0.00 -11.36 -5.04
N ILE A 548 1.14 -11.79 -5.58
CA ILE A 548 1.85 -11.02 -6.58
C ILE A 548 1.14 -11.40 -7.88
N ARG A 549 0.47 -10.42 -8.51
CA ARG A 549 -0.07 -10.65 -9.85
C ARG A 549 1.14 -10.82 -10.76
N ASN A 550 1.49 -12.09 -11.00
CA ASN A 550 2.61 -12.49 -11.84
C ASN A 550 2.37 -11.89 -13.23
N ALA A 551 2.98 -10.74 -13.50
CA ALA A 551 3.62 -10.59 -14.78
C ALA A 551 4.70 -11.66 -14.79
N ASP A 552 4.66 -12.60 -15.72
CA ASP A 552 5.82 -13.42 -16.01
C ASP A 552 7.03 -12.48 -16.13
N ILE A 553 8.24 -12.94 -15.80
CA ILE A 553 9.45 -12.10 -15.78
C ILE A 553 9.80 -11.57 -17.18
N PHE A 554 9.13 -12.15 -18.17
CA PHE A 554 9.16 -11.72 -19.54
C PHE A 554 8.11 -10.63 -19.81
N ASP A 555 7.00 -10.56 -19.09
CA ASP A 555 5.95 -9.55 -19.25
C ASP A 555 6.08 -8.43 -18.20
N ASP A 556 5.17 -7.47 -18.27
CA ASP A 556 5.29 -6.13 -17.74
C ASP A 556 5.68 -5.96 -16.23
N PHE A 557 6.99 -5.93 -15.92
CA PHE A 557 7.53 -5.81 -14.55
C PHE A 557 7.74 -4.35 -14.07
N LEU A 558 7.89 -4.13 -12.75
CA LEU A 558 8.17 -2.80 -12.15
C LEU A 558 9.57 -2.31 -12.53
N ARG A 559 9.67 -1.08 -13.00
CA ARG A 559 10.97 -0.53 -13.46
C ARG A 559 11.63 0.32 -12.40
N PRO A 560 12.97 0.29 -12.27
CA PRO A 560 13.69 1.34 -11.56
C PRO A 560 13.21 2.73 -11.98
N GLY A 561 12.99 3.60 -10.99
CA GLY A 561 12.46 4.94 -11.16
C GLY A 561 10.93 5.04 -11.20
N GLU A 562 10.18 3.94 -11.33
CA GLU A 562 8.71 3.96 -11.20
C GLU A 562 8.27 4.27 -9.77
N ILE A 563 7.12 4.91 -9.64
CA ILE A 563 6.50 5.23 -8.37
C ILE A 563 5.34 4.28 -8.10
N ILE A 564 5.31 3.76 -6.88
CA ILE A 564 4.24 2.91 -6.37
C ILE A 564 3.54 3.56 -5.19
N ARG A 565 2.26 3.23 -5.01
CA ARG A 565 1.46 3.59 -3.85
C ARG A 565 0.98 2.33 -3.15
N THR A 566 1.30 2.20 -1.88
CA THR A 566 0.83 1.10 -1.04
C THR A 566 -0.29 1.59 -0.15
N TYR A 567 -1.50 1.13 -0.43
CA TYR A 567 -2.71 1.37 0.35
C TYR A 567 -2.86 0.30 1.42
N MET A 568 -3.24 0.72 2.62
CA MET A 568 -3.70 -0.17 3.68
C MET A 568 -5.14 0.15 4.01
N ILE A 569 -6.00 -0.87 4.02
CA ILE A 569 -7.43 -0.73 4.29
C ILE A 569 -7.82 -1.68 5.42
N ASN A 570 -8.14 -1.16 6.58
CA ASN A 570 -8.71 -1.95 7.66
C ASN A 570 -10.19 -2.24 7.33
N ARG A 571 -10.51 -3.47 6.96
CA ARG A 571 -11.84 -3.88 6.48
C ARG A 571 -12.89 -3.97 7.58
N ALA A 572 -12.47 -4.10 8.84
CA ALA A 572 -13.38 -4.07 9.99
C ALA A 572 -13.94 -2.65 10.25
N THR A 573 -13.14 -1.60 10.03
CA THR A 573 -13.49 -0.21 10.40
C THR A 573 -13.56 0.74 9.19
N GLY A 574 -13.10 0.30 8.02
CA GLY A 574 -12.95 1.12 6.82
C GLY A 574 -11.79 2.12 6.85
N TYR A 575 -10.97 2.14 7.90
CA TYR A 575 -9.86 3.09 7.99
C TYR A 575 -8.85 2.82 6.86
N ILE A 576 -8.43 3.87 6.17
CA ILE A 576 -7.59 3.78 4.97
C ILE A 576 -6.44 4.78 5.04
N GLY A 577 -5.28 4.35 4.59
CA GLY A 577 -4.08 5.17 4.43
C GLY A 577 -3.26 4.69 3.25
N TYR A 578 -2.31 5.52 2.80
CA TYR A 578 -1.36 5.11 1.78
C TYR A 578 0.03 5.65 2.05
N SER A 579 1.02 4.95 1.50
CA SER A 579 2.41 5.39 1.42
C SER A 579 2.85 5.41 -0.04
N ARG A 580 3.77 6.32 -0.38
CA ARG A 580 4.28 6.52 -1.74
C ARG A 580 5.79 6.26 -1.74
N ALA A 581 6.27 5.40 -2.63
CA ALA A 581 7.68 5.04 -2.72
C ALA A 581 8.13 4.96 -4.18
N GLN A 582 9.39 5.32 -4.45
CA GLN A 582 10.03 5.14 -5.75
C GLN A 582 10.86 3.86 -5.75
N ILE A 583 10.73 3.04 -6.79
CA ILE A 583 11.52 1.83 -6.96
C ILE A 583 12.95 2.23 -7.28
N ASN A 584 13.89 1.86 -6.40
CA ASN A 584 15.31 2.12 -6.61
C ASN A 584 15.91 1.09 -7.59
N SER A 585 16.95 1.50 -8.32
CA SER A 585 17.81 0.52 -9.01
C SER A 585 18.68 -0.19 -7.98
N ASN A 586 18.81 -1.51 -8.13
CA ASN A 586 19.76 -2.30 -7.34
C ASN A 586 21.18 -2.26 -7.95
N ALA A 587 21.41 -1.51 -9.03
CA ALA A 587 22.73 -1.38 -9.64
C ALA A 587 23.75 -0.81 -8.63
N GLY A 588 24.92 -1.45 -8.52
CA GLY A 588 25.97 -1.06 -7.58
C GLY A 588 25.72 -1.38 -6.11
N GLN A 589 24.58 -1.98 -5.75
CA GLN A 589 24.26 -2.35 -4.36
C GLN A 589 23.79 -3.81 -4.28
N PHE A 590 24.34 -4.58 -3.36
CA PHE A 590 23.84 -5.94 -3.08
C PHE A 590 22.63 -5.93 -2.12
N LEU A 591 22.12 -4.76 -1.73
CA LEU A 591 20.90 -4.60 -0.92
C LEU A 591 19.69 -4.34 -1.82
N LEU A 592 18.84 -5.35 -1.96
CA LEU A 592 17.56 -5.30 -2.65
C LEU A 592 16.53 -4.70 -1.69
N GLY A 593 16.07 -3.48 -1.92
CA GLY A 593 15.11 -2.90 -0.99
C GLY A 593 14.63 -1.51 -1.36
N THR A 594 13.31 -1.36 -1.42
CA THR A 594 12.63 -0.06 -1.39
C THR A 594 11.94 0.07 -0.05
N ARG A 595 12.21 1.15 0.68
CA ARG A 595 11.53 1.45 1.94
C ARG A 595 10.26 2.25 1.63
N SER A 596 9.12 1.75 2.06
CA SER A 596 7.88 2.52 2.09
C SER A 596 7.87 3.40 3.33
N PRO A 597 7.59 4.71 3.20
CA PRO A 597 7.44 5.58 4.36
C PRO A 597 6.23 5.17 5.22
N PRO A 598 6.24 5.47 6.52
CA PRO A 598 5.07 5.24 7.38
C PRO A 598 3.83 5.99 6.88
N SER A 599 2.66 5.41 7.10
CA SER A 599 1.36 6.01 6.76
C SER A 599 0.39 5.95 7.93
N GLN A 600 -0.52 6.93 7.97
CA GLN A 600 -1.63 6.94 8.91
C GLN A 600 -2.90 6.47 8.20
N LEU A 601 -3.57 5.49 8.79
CA LEU A 601 -4.88 5.04 8.33
C LEU A 601 -5.93 5.88 9.08
N LEU A 602 -6.67 6.70 8.35
CA LEU A 602 -7.67 7.63 8.87
C LEU A 602 -9.08 7.14 8.53
N PRO A 603 -10.14 7.63 9.23
CA PRO A 603 -11.51 7.31 8.84
C PRO A 603 -11.77 7.82 7.41
N PRO A 604 -12.30 7.01 6.49
CA PRO A 604 -12.25 7.34 5.07
C PRO A 604 -12.90 8.69 4.77
N ASN A 605 -12.35 9.46 3.83
CA ASN A 605 -13.00 10.66 3.32
C ASN A 605 -14.12 10.28 2.34
N LEU A 606 -15.10 9.54 2.86
CA LEU A 606 -16.31 9.09 2.22
C LEU A 606 -17.45 9.99 2.63
N LYS A 607 -18.14 10.58 1.66
CA LYS A 607 -19.38 11.35 1.85
C LYS A 607 -20.53 10.59 1.24
N ILE A 608 -21.64 10.47 1.97
CA ILE A 608 -22.90 9.93 1.43
C ILE A 608 -23.95 11.03 1.48
N LYS A 609 -24.46 11.38 0.31
CA LYS A 609 -25.48 12.40 0.10
C LYS A 609 -26.78 11.71 -0.30
N VAL A 610 -27.90 12.09 0.31
CA VAL A 610 -29.23 11.60 -0.03
C VAL A 610 -30.04 12.77 -0.55
N GLU A 611 -30.58 12.66 -1.76
CA GLU A 611 -31.42 13.68 -2.36
C GLU A 611 -32.80 13.12 -2.69
N ARG A 612 -33.84 13.88 -2.37
CA ARG A 612 -35.22 13.59 -2.77
C ARG A 612 -35.56 14.34 -4.04
N ARG A 613 -36.20 13.66 -4.98
CA ARG A 613 -36.77 14.27 -6.18
C ARG A 613 -38.30 14.21 -6.13
N HIS A 614 -38.93 15.38 -6.20
CA HIS A 614 -40.37 15.51 -6.04
C HIS A 614 -40.95 16.55 -6.98
N ASN A 615 -42.24 16.41 -7.26
CA ASN A 615 -43.00 17.37 -8.04
C ASN A 615 -43.74 18.31 -7.10
N VAL A 616 -43.68 19.60 -7.38
CA VAL A 616 -44.42 20.61 -6.63
C VAL A 616 -45.91 20.49 -6.99
N VAL A 617 -46.71 20.04 -6.04
CA VAL A 617 -48.15 19.72 -6.24
C VAL A 617 -49.09 20.91 -6.00
N ALA A 618 -48.62 21.97 -5.34
CA ALA A 618 -49.41 23.18 -5.08
C ALA A 618 -48.51 24.45 -5.04
N GLY A 619 -49.09 25.60 -5.36
CA GLY A 619 -48.41 26.91 -5.35
C GLY A 619 -48.06 27.45 -6.74
N ILE A 620 -47.39 28.60 -6.79
CA ILE A 620 -47.06 29.33 -8.04
C ILE A 620 -46.10 28.55 -8.95
N THR A 621 -45.35 27.63 -8.36
CA THR A 621 -44.36 26.77 -9.03
C THR A 621 -44.88 25.34 -9.23
N GLN A 622 -46.22 25.16 -9.22
CA GLN A 622 -46.86 23.87 -9.42
C GLN A 622 -46.43 23.24 -10.76
N GLY A 623 -46.09 21.94 -10.73
CA GLY A 623 -45.60 21.19 -11.88
C GLY A 623 -44.08 21.20 -12.04
N GLU A 624 -43.34 22.00 -11.27
CA GLU A 624 -41.87 21.92 -11.23
C GLU A 624 -41.38 20.66 -10.52
N THR A 625 -40.29 20.07 -11.01
CA THR A 625 -39.57 19.02 -10.31
C THR A 625 -38.37 19.61 -9.58
N ARG A 626 -38.26 19.33 -8.27
CA ARG A 626 -37.18 19.85 -7.41
C ARG A 626 -36.36 18.72 -6.79
N ASN A 627 -35.07 18.99 -6.62
CA ASN A 627 -34.12 18.12 -5.93
C ASN A 627 -33.69 18.79 -4.62
N ASN A 628 -33.95 18.15 -3.48
CA ASN A 628 -33.56 18.65 -2.17
C ASN A 628 -32.67 17.65 -1.45
N LEU A 629 -31.65 18.15 -0.76
CA LEU A 629 -30.80 17.35 0.13
C LEU A 629 -31.61 16.96 1.36
N VAL A 630 -31.62 15.66 1.67
CA VAL A 630 -32.14 15.13 2.93
C VAL A 630 -30.98 15.11 3.92
N GLY A 631 -31.10 15.90 4.99
CA GLY A 631 -30.14 15.91 6.10
C GLY A 631 -30.24 14.64 6.94
N PHE A 632 -29.21 14.39 7.76
CA PHE A 632 -29.21 13.34 8.77
C PHE A 632 -30.39 13.50 9.72
N GLU A 633 -31.13 12.41 9.96
CA GLU A 633 -32.41 12.40 10.70
C GLU A 633 -33.51 13.28 10.06
N GLY A 634 -33.30 13.74 8.82
CA GLY A 634 -34.26 14.52 8.07
C GLY A 634 -35.39 13.68 7.47
N SER A 635 -36.30 14.35 6.77
CA SER A 635 -37.48 13.72 6.17
C SER A 635 -37.67 14.05 4.69
N GLY A 636 -38.04 13.01 3.93
CA GLY A 636 -38.74 13.12 2.65
C GLY A 636 -40.26 13.14 2.83
N LEU A 637 -40.98 13.38 1.75
CA LEU A 637 -42.45 13.26 1.73
C LEU A 637 -42.86 11.94 1.06
N THR A 638 -43.98 11.36 1.46
CA THR A 638 -44.61 10.19 0.81
C THR A 638 -44.86 10.41 -0.68
N SER A 639 -45.10 11.67 -1.07
CA SER A 639 -45.24 12.13 -2.46
C SER A 639 -43.92 12.17 -3.26
N ASP A 640 -42.78 11.90 -2.63
CA ASP A 640 -41.49 11.82 -3.31
C ASP A 640 -41.46 10.62 -4.27
N THR A 641 -41.03 10.90 -5.50
CA THR A 641 -40.97 9.88 -6.55
C THR A 641 -39.68 9.06 -6.50
N LEU A 642 -38.61 9.60 -5.91
CA LEU A 642 -37.28 9.02 -6.04
C LEU A 642 -36.32 9.52 -4.95
N MET A 643 -35.51 8.60 -4.43
CA MET A 643 -34.37 8.91 -3.57
C MET A 643 -33.08 8.63 -4.34
N VAL A 644 -32.20 9.62 -4.42
CA VAL A 644 -30.89 9.54 -5.06
C VAL A 644 -29.83 9.47 -3.97
N ILE A 645 -29.10 8.35 -3.89
CA ILE A 645 -27.92 8.24 -3.04
C ILE A 645 -26.69 8.53 -3.90
N THR A 646 -25.89 9.50 -3.50
CA THR A 646 -24.58 9.79 -4.10
C THR A 646 -23.48 9.48 -3.11
N THR A 647 -22.54 8.61 -3.48
CA THR A 647 -21.32 8.33 -2.72
C THR A 647 -20.16 9.09 -3.33
N GLN A 648 -19.33 9.71 -2.50
CA GLN A 648 -18.14 10.44 -2.93
C GLN A 648 -16.97 9.99 -2.06
N TRP A 649 -16.03 9.26 -2.63
CA TRP A 649 -14.89 8.71 -1.90
C TRP A 649 -13.57 9.14 -2.52
N TYR A 650 -12.85 10.01 -1.80
CA TYR A 650 -11.57 10.58 -2.20
C TYR A 650 -10.54 10.37 -1.10
N ASN A 651 -9.27 10.70 -1.34
CA ASN A 651 -8.26 10.78 -0.28
C ASN A 651 -8.57 11.93 0.69
N HIS A 652 -7.91 11.92 1.86
CA HIS A 652 -8.03 13.00 2.85
C HIS A 652 -7.53 14.36 2.34
N ASP A 653 -6.55 14.35 1.43
CA ASP A 653 -6.04 15.54 0.73
C ASP A 653 -6.95 16.00 -0.44
N GLY A 654 -8.07 15.29 -0.67
CA GLY A 654 -9.00 15.57 -1.75
C GLY A 654 -8.61 14.97 -3.11
N SER A 655 -7.43 14.37 -3.25
CA SER A 655 -7.00 13.71 -4.49
C SER A 655 -7.86 12.48 -4.81
N PRO A 656 -8.00 12.09 -6.09
CA PRO A 656 -8.70 10.88 -6.47
C PRO A 656 -8.00 9.64 -5.92
N LEU A 657 -8.82 8.68 -5.48
CA LEU A 657 -8.40 7.32 -5.19
C LEU A 657 -8.33 6.53 -6.50
N PRO A 658 -7.37 5.58 -6.66
CA PRO A 658 -7.32 4.72 -7.83
C PRO A 658 -8.59 3.87 -7.99
N ASP A 659 -9.15 3.83 -9.20
CA ASP A 659 -10.40 3.11 -9.52
C ASP A 659 -10.31 1.60 -9.25
N LYS A 660 -9.11 1.00 -9.35
CA LYS A 660 -8.89 -0.43 -9.08
C LYS A 660 -8.82 -0.77 -7.59
N LEU A 661 -8.91 0.20 -6.68
CA LEU A 661 -9.00 -0.11 -5.25
C LEU A 661 -10.35 -0.78 -4.94
N PRO A 662 -10.37 -1.94 -4.25
CA PRO A 662 -11.62 -2.60 -3.92
C PRO A 662 -12.47 -1.73 -2.98
N GLY A 663 -13.72 -1.56 -3.37
CA GLY A 663 -14.72 -0.71 -2.73
C GLY A 663 -15.12 -1.11 -1.31
N TYR A 664 -16.17 -0.45 -0.83
CA TYR A 664 -16.94 -0.84 0.34
C TYR A 664 -18.33 -1.34 -0.06
N THR A 665 -19.01 -2.00 0.88
CA THR A 665 -20.38 -2.46 0.70
C THR A 665 -21.30 -1.65 1.59
N ALA A 666 -22.31 -1.01 1.00
CA ALA A 666 -23.38 -0.38 1.73
C ALA A 666 -24.65 -1.24 1.73
N ARG A 667 -25.48 -1.09 2.76
CA ARG A 667 -26.85 -1.61 2.77
C ARG A 667 -27.85 -0.52 3.07
N LEU A 668 -29.06 -0.69 2.55
CA LEU A 668 -30.24 0.08 2.94
C LEU A 668 -31.13 -0.80 3.82
N ALA A 669 -31.35 -0.36 5.06
CA ALA A 669 -32.12 -1.06 6.06
C ALA A 669 -33.31 -0.23 6.54
N LYS A 670 -34.34 -0.90 7.06
CA LYS A 670 -35.49 -0.26 7.72
C LYS A 670 -35.90 -0.98 8.98
N VAL A 671 -36.65 -0.29 9.84
CA VAL A 671 -37.23 -0.88 11.06
C VAL A 671 -38.33 -1.87 10.66
N VAL A 672 -38.24 -3.11 11.12
CA VAL A 672 -39.25 -4.16 10.84
C VAL A 672 -39.94 -4.68 12.10
N SER A 673 -39.31 -4.52 13.26
CA SER A 673 -39.93 -4.79 14.56
C SER A 673 -39.19 -4.00 15.65
N ASN A 674 -39.65 -4.07 16.90
CA ASN A 674 -39.02 -3.37 18.01
C ASN A 674 -37.54 -3.73 18.12
N LYS A 675 -36.66 -2.73 17.93
CA LYS A 675 -35.20 -2.86 17.94
C LYS A 675 -34.61 -3.80 16.87
N GLN A 676 -35.33 -4.02 15.75
CA GLN A 676 -34.85 -4.86 14.66
C GLN A 676 -34.87 -4.12 13.34
N LEU A 677 -33.69 -4.02 12.73
CA LEU A 677 -33.48 -3.55 11.37
C LEU A 677 -33.35 -4.73 10.42
N ALA A 678 -34.04 -4.68 9.28
CA ALA A 678 -33.85 -5.63 8.20
C ALA A 678 -33.53 -4.91 6.89
N GLU A 679 -32.80 -5.61 6.03
CA GLU A 679 -32.58 -5.19 4.66
C GLU A 679 -33.91 -5.14 3.90
N ILE A 680 -34.07 -4.11 3.08
CA ILE A 680 -35.28 -3.99 2.27
C ILE A 680 -35.32 -5.15 1.27
N GLY A 681 -36.39 -5.94 1.29
CA GLY A 681 -36.58 -7.11 0.41
C GLY A 681 -36.29 -8.47 1.05
N SER A 682 -35.82 -8.55 2.31
CA SER A 682 -35.50 -9.83 2.97
C SER A 682 -36.67 -10.49 3.73
N GLY A 683 -37.86 -9.88 3.74
CA GLY A 683 -39.06 -10.44 4.36
C GLY A 683 -40.21 -10.49 3.34
N GLY A 684 -40.83 -11.66 3.18
CA GLY A 684 -41.85 -11.99 2.17
C GLY A 684 -43.17 -11.23 2.26
N GLY A 685 -43.12 -9.90 2.19
CA GLY A 685 -44.26 -9.00 2.00
C GLY A 685 -43.95 -7.85 1.03
N PHE A 686 -42.78 -7.87 0.40
CA PHE A 686 -42.41 -6.95 -0.66
C PHE A 686 -42.12 -7.77 -1.92
N GLU A 687 -43.18 -8.25 -2.57
CA GLU A 687 -43.06 -8.86 -3.90
C GLU A 687 -42.55 -7.80 -4.88
N SER A 688 -41.29 -7.96 -5.28
CA SER A 688 -40.78 -7.69 -6.62
C SER A 688 -41.48 -6.61 -7.45
N SER A 689 -41.52 -5.36 -6.96
CA SER A 689 -41.51 -4.19 -7.86
C SER A 689 -40.08 -3.90 -8.32
N GLY A 690 -39.42 -4.92 -8.88
CA GLY A 690 -38.26 -4.86 -9.79
C GLY A 690 -36.94 -4.16 -9.43
N ASN A 691 -36.85 -3.22 -8.47
CA ASN A 691 -35.72 -2.27 -8.47
C ASN A 691 -35.24 -1.73 -7.10
N ILE A 692 -35.54 -2.39 -5.98
CA ILE A 692 -34.97 -1.96 -4.69
C ILE A 692 -33.66 -2.72 -4.41
N VAL A 693 -32.55 -1.98 -4.46
CA VAL A 693 -31.21 -2.50 -4.18
C VAL A 693 -30.99 -2.51 -2.66
N SER A 694 -31.01 -3.70 -2.04
CA SER A 694 -30.78 -3.86 -0.59
C SER A 694 -29.32 -3.60 -0.19
N ARG A 695 -28.38 -3.92 -1.09
CA ARG A 695 -26.93 -3.73 -0.92
C ARG A 695 -26.30 -3.20 -2.19
N PHE A 696 -25.41 -2.23 -2.09
CA PHE A 696 -24.73 -1.63 -3.23
C PHE A 696 -23.25 -1.34 -2.94
N GLU A 697 -22.47 -1.31 -4.01
CA GLU A 697 -21.04 -1.03 -3.95
C GLU A 697 -20.78 0.47 -3.80
N ILE A 698 -19.82 0.82 -2.95
CA ILE A 698 -19.19 2.14 -2.87
C ILE A 698 -17.80 2.02 -3.49
N ALA A 699 -17.64 2.50 -4.71
CA ALA A 699 -16.37 2.55 -5.41
C ALA A 699 -15.65 3.91 -5.19
N PRO A 700 -14.32 3.97 -5.37
CA PRO A 700 -13.55 5.22 -5.43
C PRO A 700 -14.16 6.25 -6.39
N GLY A 701 -14.11 7.54 -6.03
CA GLY A 701 -14.68 8.63 -6.82
C GLY A 701 -16.14 8.94 -6.48
N THR A 702 -16.86 9.56 -7.42
CA THR A 702 -18.27 9.96 -7.23
C THR A 702 -19.20 9.05 -8.02
N HIS A 703 -20.15 8.41 -7.33
CA HIS A 703 -21.09 7.47 -7.92
C HIS A 703 -22.50 7.74 -7.42
N THR A 704 -23.48 7.62 -8.32
CA THR A 704 -24.89 7.82 -8.00
C THR A 704 -25.66 6.50 -8.12
N LYS A 705 -26.46 6.20 -7.11
CA LYS A 705 -27.40 5.08 -7.08
C LYS A 705 -28.81 5.62 -6.85
N THR A 706 -29.71 5.23 -7.74
CA THR A 706 -31.12 5.62 -7.67
C THR A 706 -31.90 4.53 -6.95
N ILE A 707 -32.67 4.92 -5.94
CA ILE A 707 -33.62 4.06 -5.26
C ILE A 707 -35.02 4.58 -5.56
N TYR A 708 -35.83 3.69 -6.12
CA TYR A 708 -37.26 3.93 -6.28
C TYR A 708 -37.95 3.61 -4.96
N LEU A 709 -38.70 4.58 -4.44
CA LEU A 709 -39.59 4.33 -3.32
C LEU A 709 -40.83 3.57 -3.84
N PRO A 710 -41.43 2.67 -3.05
CA PRO A 710 -42.66 1.95 -3.43
C PRO A 710 -43.82 2.93 -3.74
N GLU A 711 -44.69 2.59 -4.71
CA GLU A 711 -45.87 3.43 -5.04
C GLU A 711 -46.86 3.55 -3.85
N ASP A 712 -46.96 2.52 -2.99
CA ASP A 712 -47.67 2.56 -1.71
C ASP A 712 -46.73 3.00 -0.58
N ASN A 713 -46.25 4.24 -0.64
CA ASN A 713 -45.25 4.78 0.28
C ASN A 713 -45.82 4.87 1.72
N ARG A 714 -45.58 3.83 2.53
CA ARG A 714 -45.87 3.88 3.97
C ARG A 714 -44.79 4.71 4.67
N PRO A 715 -45.13 5.44 5.75
CA PRO A 715 -44.12 6.10 6.57
C PRO A 715 -43.10 5.08 7.08
N ASP A 716 -41.91 5.09 6.50
CA ASP A 716 -40.79 4.19 6.83
C ASP A 716 -39.59 5.05 7.24
N HIS A 717 -38.79 4.51 8.15
CA HIS A 717 -37.52 5.09 8.57
C HIS A 717 -36.37 4.23 8.06
N PHE A 718 -35.45 4.85 7.33
CA PHE A 718 -34.39 4.20 6.58
C PHE A 718 -33.03 4.50 7.18
N TYR A 719 -32.13 3.51 7.08
CA TYR A 719 -30.75 3.59 7.52
C TYR A 719 -29.81 3.10 6.43
N ILE A 720 -28.78 3.88 6.13
CA ILE A 720 -27.65 3.47 5.31
C ILE A 720 -26.49 3.10 6.24
N HIS A 721 -26.02 1.87 6.13
CA HIS A 721 -24.83 1.39 6.83
C HIS A 721 -23.75 1.01 5.82
N VAL A 722 -22.48 1.16 6.22
CA VAL A 722 -21.34 0.81 5.37
C VAL A 722 -20.43 -0.18 6.09
N SER A 723 -20.05 -1.24 5.36
CA SER A 723 -19.05 -2.23 5.76
C SER A 723 -17.78 -2.02 4.95
N GLY A 724 -16.62 -2.16 5.59
CA GLY A 724 -15.33 -2.01 4.92
C GLY A 724 -15.04 -3.14 3.92
N GLN A 725 -15.83 -4.22 3.92
CA GLN A 725 -15.70 -5.33 2.98
C GLN A 725 -16.15 -4.90 1.57
N PRO A 726 -15.40 -5.25 0.51
CA PRO A 726 -15.84 -5.05 -0.87
C PRO A 726 -16.98 -6.03 -1.21
N MET A 727 -17.72 -5.76 -2.29
CA MET A 727 -18.96 -6.48 -2.64
C MET A 727 -18.74 -7.98 -2.89
N GLU A 728 -17.54 -8.36 -3.32
CA GLU A 728 -17.15 -9.76 -3.57
C GLU A 728 -16.93 -10.55 -2.27
N ARG A 729 -16.78 -9.85 -1.13
CA ARG A 729 -16.62 -10.44 0.19
C ARG A 729 -17.90 -10.27 1.02
N PRO A 730 -18.25 -11.26 1.85
CA PRO A 730 -19.45 -11.16 2.68
C PRO A 730 -19.31 -9.99 3.67
N ALA A 731 -20.17 -8.99 3.51
CA ALA A 731 -20.32 -7.92 4.48
C ALA A 731 -21.14 -8.40 5.68
N ASP A 732 -20.59 -8.22 6.88
CA ASP A 732 -21.26 -8.50 8.14
C ASP A 732 -21.87 -7.20 8.69
N PHE A 733 -23.19 -7.21 8.87
CA PHE A 733 -23.94 -6.13 9.48
C PHE A 733 -24.72 -6.58 10.73
N SER A 734 -24.23 -7.65 11.38
CA SER A 734 -24.78 -8.13 12.65
C SER A 734 -24.61 -7.07 13.74
N VAL A 735 -25.60 -6.98 14.62
CA VAL A 735 -25.62 -6.05 15.75
C VAL A 735 -24.83 -6.62 16.93
N SER A 736 -24.17 -5.75 17.70
CA SER A 736 -23.31 -6.17 18.82
C SER A 736 -24.07 -6.67 20.06
N GLY A 737 -25.38 -6.43 20.13
CA GLY A 737 -26.22 -6.78 21.29
C GLY A 737 -25.92 -5.97 22.55
N VAL A 738 -25.19 -4.85 22.43
CA VAL A 738 -24.86 -3.94 23.54
C VAL A 738 -26.09 -3.07 23.87
N GLU A 739 -26.40 -2.85 25.14
CA GLU A 739 -27.48 -1.94 25.54
C GLU A 739 -27.13 -0.47 25.24
N GLY A 740 -28.11 0.32 24.78
CA GLY A 740 -27.96 1.76 24.48
C GLY A 740 -28.09 2.10 22.99
N ILE A 741 -27.72 3.33 22.61
CA ILE A 741 -27.90 3.90 21.25
C ILE A 741 -27.17 3.08 20.14
N LEU A 742 -26.19 2.25 20.53
CA LEU A 742 -25.46 1.36 19.61
C LEU A 742 -26.10 -0.01 19.41
N GLY A 743 -27.07 -0.41 20.24
CA GLY A 743 -27.55 -1.79 20.28
C GLY A 743 -28.22 -2.28 19.01
N GLU A 744 -28.75 -1.34 18.22
CA GLU A 744 -29.45 -1.61 16.96
C GLU A 744 -28.55 -1.45 15.73
N ARG A 745 -27.31 -0.98 15.92
CA ARG A 745 -26.34 -0.70 14.86
C ARG A 745 -25.42 -1.90 14.63
N PRO A 746 -24.85 -2.03 13.41
CA PRO A 746 -23.79 -3.01 13.16
C PRO A 746 -22.68 -2.91 14.20
N ALA A 747 -22.20 -4.06 14.68
CA ALA A 747 -21.09 -4.12 15.63
C ALA A 747 -19.80 -3.49 15.07
N LYS A 748 -19.66 -3.54 13.74
CA LYS A 748 -18.55 -3.00 12.97
C LYS A 748 -19.11 -2.22 11.80
N TYR A 749 -18.59 -1.02 11.58
CA TYR A 749 -19.03 -0.15 10.51
C TYR A 749 -17.91 0.78 10.08
N VAL A 750 -18.07 1.33 8.88
CA VAL A 750 -17.24 2.41 8.37
C VAL A 750 -17.90 3.73 8.72
N PRO A 751 -17.24 4.64 9.47
CA PRO A 751 -17.78 5.98 9.65
C PRO A 751 -17.64 6.77 8.35
N PHE A 752 -18.68 7.52 8.00
CA PHE A 752 -18.69 8.36 6.79
C PHE A 752 -19.37 9.70 7.05
N LYS A 753 -19.09 10.69 6.19
CA LYS A 753 -19.63 12.04 6.31
C LYS A 753 -21.05 12.11 5.80
N VAL A 754 -21.94 12.67 6.61
CA VAL A 754 -23.33 12.98 6.25
C VAL A 754 -23.61 14.46 6.47
N ALA A 755 -24.63 14.97 5.79
CA ALA A 755 -25.05 16.36 5.93
C ALA A 755 -25.91 16.54 7.18
N VAL A 756 -25.42 17.28 8.17
CA VAL A 756 -26.21 17.73 9.32
C VAL A 756 -26.63 19.17 9.07
N PHE A 757 -27.92 19.45 9.15
CA PHE A 757 -28.46 20.78 8.90
C PHE A 757 -27.97 21.78 9.96
N ASP A 758 -27.46 22.92 9.51
CA ASP A 758 -27.08 24.05 10.37
C ASP A 758 -28.17 25.11 10.29
N GLU A 759 -29.17 24.97 11.16
CA GLU A 759 -30.32 25.86 11.19
C GLU A 759 -29.92 27.30 11.52
N GLU A 760 -29.02 27.49 12.49
CA GLU A 760 -28.57 28.80 12.94
C GLU A 760 -27.88 29.56 11.80
N GLN A 761 -26.91 28.93 11.13
CA GLN A 761 -26.21 29.57 10.00
C GLN A 761 -27.14 29.81 8.82
N THR A 762 -28.03 28.86 8.50
CA THR A 762 -29.02 29.04 7.43
C THR A 762 -29.91 30.24 7.71
N ARG A 763 -30.33 30.40 8.96
CA ARG A 763 -31.22 31.50 9.36
C ARG A 763 -30.51 32.84 9.35
N ILE A 764 -29.25 32.90 9.81
CA ILE A 764 -28.42 34.11 9.71
C ILE A 764 -28.31 34.56 8.25
N GLN A 765 -28.07 33.62 7.33
CA GLN A 765 -28.00 33.93 5.89
C GLN A 765 -29.35 34.41 5.33
N LYS A 766 -30.47 33.79 5.71
CA LYS A 766 -31.81 34.24 5.31
C LYS A 766 -32.13 35.64 5.81
N ASN A 767 -31.82 35.94 7.06
CA ASN A 767 -32.04 37.26 7.65
C ASN A 767 -31.16 38.32 6.96
N ALA A 768 -29.92 37.99 6.62
CA ALA A 768 -29.02 38.87 5.87
C ALA A 768 -29.54 39.16 4.45
N ALA A 769 -30.00 38.13 3.73
CA ALA A 769 -30.62 38.28 2.41
C ALA A 769 -31.88 39.15 2.47
N ARG A 770 -32.75 38.93 3.47
CA ARG A 770 -33.95 39.75 3.71
C ARG A 770 -33.59 41.21 3.97
N ALA A 771 -32.60 41.47 4.81
CA ALA A 771 -32.12 42.83 5.09
C ALA A 771 -31.51 43.51 3.85
N ALA A 772 -30.96 42.73 2.91
CA ALA A 772 -30.46 43.21 1.63
C ALA A 772 -31.55 43.37 0.55
N GLY A 773 -32.80 42.98 0.83
CA GLY A 773 -33.90 42.98 -0.14
C GLY A 773 -33.81 41.86 -1.19
N GLU A 774 -33.03 40.81 -0.91
CA GLU A 774 -32.89 39.63 -1.75
C GLU A 774 -34.00 38.60 -1.46
N ASP A 775 -34.28 37.72 -2.42
CA ASP A 775 -35.28 36.65 -2.21
C ASP A 775 -34.73 35.58 -1.26
N VAL A 776 -35.31 35.52 -0.05
CA VAL A 776 -34.97 34.53 0.98
C VAL A 776 -35.18 33.08 0.54
N ASN A 777 -35.99 32.84 -0.49
CA ASN A 777 -36.20 31.50 -1.05
C ASN A 777 -35.02 31.04 -1.92
N GLU A 778 -34.16 31.95 -2.37
CA GLU A 778 -32.94 31.62 -3.11
C GLU A 778 -31.76 31.27 -2.18
N VAL A 779 -31.88 31.58 -0.88
CA VAL A 779 -30.86 31.23 0.13
C VAL A 779 -30.83 29.72 0.36
N LYS A 780 -29.71 29.10 -0.01
CA LYS A 780 -29.53 27.66 0.14
C LYS A 780 -29.32 27.26 1.61
N PRO A 781 -29.91 26.14 2.06
CA PRO A 781 -29.65 25.60 3.39
C PRO A 781 -28.17 25.25 3.58
N VAL A 782 -27.66 25.55 4.77
CA VAL A 782 -26.29 25.28 5.20
C VAL A 782 -26.23 23.92 5.89
N TYR A 783 -25.23 23.12 5.53
CA TYR A 783 -25.01 21.80 6.12
C TYR A 783 -23.55 21.62 6.54
N ASN A 784 -23.36 21.02 7.71
CA ASN A 784 -22.07 20.56 8.21
C ASN A 784 -21.87 19.09 7.84
N TRP A 785 -20.77 18.77 7.17
CA TRP A 785 -20.44 17.40 6.76
C TRP A 785 -19.60 16.71 7.82
N VAL A 786 -20.25 15.88 8.63
CA VAL A 786 -19.66 15.28 9.84
C VAL A 786 -19.72 13.77 9.80
N TYR A 787 -18.71 13.11 10.39
CA TYR A 787 -18.67 11.67 10.48
C TYR A 787 -19.82 11.13 11.35
N ARG A 788 -20.52 10.12 10.84
CA ARG A 788 -21.56 9.36 11.53
C ARG A 788 -21.36 7.86 11.28
N PRO A 789 -21.92 7.01 12.16
CA PRO A 789 -21.97 5.56 11.92
C PRO A 789 -22.92 5.16 10.78
N GLU A 790 -23.90 6.02 10.50
CA GLU A 790 -24.97 5.76 9.55
C GLU A 790 -25.53 7.07 8.98
N MET A 791 -26.31 6.95 7.91
CA MET A 791 -27.23 8.00 7.46
C MET A 791 -28.65 7.50 7.70
N SER A 792 -29.38 8.17 8.59
CA SER A 792 -30.80 7.92 8.83
C SER A 792 -31.66 9.00 8.21
N PHE A 793 -32.83 8.62 7.69
CA PHE A 793 -33.86 9.55 7.22
C PHE A 793 -35.22 8.86 7.21
N SER A 794 -36.28 9.66 7.31
CA SER A 794 -37.65 9.17 7.23
C SER A 794 -38.34 9.60 5.94
N VAL A 795 -39.42 8.92 5.60
CA VAL A 795 -40.42 9.41 4.65
C VAL A 795 -41.73 9.54 5.43
N PHE A 796 -42.35 10.73 5.42
CA PHE A 796 -43.60 11.02 6.13
C PHE A 796 -44.62 11.70 5.21
N ASP A 797 -45.90 11.68 5.58
CA ASP A 797 -46.98 12.34 4.83
C ASP A 797 -47.07 13.85 5.12
#